data_AF-A0A061BJQ8-F1
#
_entry.id   AF-A0A061BJQ8-F1
#
_cell.length_a   1.000
_cell.length_b   1.000
_cell.length_c   1.000
_cell.angle_alpha   90.00
_cell.angle_beta   90.00
_cell.angle_gamma   90.00
#
_symmetry.space_group_name_H-M   'P 1'
#
loop_
_entity.id
_entity.type
_entity.pdbx_description
1 polymer ?
#
loop_
_entity_poly.entity_id
_entity_poly.type
_entity_poly.pdbx_seq_one_letter_code
_entity_poly.pdbx_strand_id
1 'polypeptide(L)'
;MGFLYQVLKDVSEKQPYSVGKETLKNLVSNVINKHFCSGHEGFKTLFTVLPDRIAAYNREVQEGNEKVKRPIDKLKNEMKELEKQVSTILNDNSAQATDFTGEKERVGEQLQKCKQYAKYFNDVFDLDNLYNSHMKTSINDLHSKLRDSVLVCTKTVKHESERLDKLWNKEWTDFRSMKRTVRLTMEKLKTSVNDAIREKVGKLVNDLRDLVAGIKRTLDKIYFDLGNYVADLRQWISTAEGTMGTALGKVGEIVETVGTGGHKAKKQPVVEAANALKVKADDLRSRAYKAKEQVETLVAQALGAVKTMDDALRKNLKDVRDGIKGELNNYVRGGMAEQLQLNVDELVKSIYDKNGDKGHLYDVEKKLKEYAQKFGENGEQGFKKIVNDWIDDILKKDGVVNQRLSEYITKNKSHSYFVTSTYKEPTSLHGAITEAIMRKLEREVEAAVQVVASDMQTDNGIQRNIEAVKNCVYTFIIGLDGKLRIGKLEVNFVKKVVEEVENTLAKNTSKSSGLYYSLNLQIAVEAILVALYAAARQVYEELEWFTSDDHSDYNFGEGVENAIKDIQALGGKIKSALSDPALSSGPSTLGDNVMVEINRKLNDKIGNDEKGSPSNRVTLPTDTFNGYLNSVNTTGLRGSDAALQGNPGEGKLPVAIKQIEQTINHNETYLQHVVKDTSNSGDVKSDLKFYTDTFEKLFDTVKRALNVLCEAVEKIAGKGDDAEDGTLKHVLETFCDQAVKGINANQLTKILNDLTHLMGRDVVTVIEAANSFITKEASQFEGQCVNALYEHVNSQIKDATSTLTTAARRNYVTSIKSLLTAFADKVSQELAGLPAEIDADLRIGFKGLMGQIGGDNNSNMELLKSQKDDSTASKLSYVFRVFYGSLQLYLEKEIKRVHDEENKKKNPVPPDGESMYISRVKSIFNALQDLLNHITKQKRYDYQVPQKLDELESAVSQLKPDGFENTNTPVLDGFVKGLGKFIDELRNVYISRYDSQRFEGDVVLGKYEISTSGNKQIFESTDYGRKCSKVFLTSLEILTHDIGQLTAKCGTKGTCVTKLINLEVTNNLMNPLGVFLRGCGFVVSKLRDSHEGELRNEARFTGAQIQSTLLNSAIKEAGKIETLRTWKEEKNRKVTASASQQGTVNIILLDVIHFLFGKLESYWRVCHYYIPSHPKTPSNVYQMLQWLDGLWLNPALTSV
;
A
#
# COMPACT_ATOMS: atom_id res chain seq x y z
N MET A 1 53.57 -5.06 -17.90
CA MET A 1 53.27 -5.65 -16.58
C MET A 1 53.38 -4.67 -15.42
N GLY A 2 54.42 -3.81 -15.35
CA GLY A 2 54.55 -2.78 -14.30
C GLY A 2 53.30 -1.93 -14.07
N PHE A 3 52.66 -1.47 -15.15
CA PHE A 3 51.37 -0.76 -15.10
C PHE A 3 50.29 -1.56 -14.35
N LEU A 4 49.98 -2.78 -14.81
CA LEU A 4 48.93 -3.62 -14.24
C LEU A 4 49.22 -4.00 -12.78
N TYR A 5 50.47 -4.32 -12.44
CA TYR A 5 50.85 -4.63 -11.07
C TYR A 5 50.46 -3.51 -10.11
N GLN A 6 50.87 -2.28 -10.41
CA GLN A 6 50.63 -1.14 -9.53
C GLN A 6 49.16 -0.73 -9.49
N VAL A 7 48.46 -0.76 -10.63
CA VAL A 7 47.01 -0.45 -10.67
C VAL A 7 46.23 -1.47 -9.83
N LEU A 8 46.47 -2.78 -10.02
CA LEU A 8 45.76 -3.82 -9.27
C LEU A 8 46.12 -3.80 -7.78
N LYS A 9 47.37 -3.47 -7.44
CA LYS A 9 47.81 -3.24 -6.07
C LYS A 9 47.01 -2.10 -5.42
N ASP A 10 46.96 -0.95 -6.07
CA ASP A 10 46.25 0.23 -5.57
C ASP A 10 44.74 -0.03 -5.41
N VAL A 11 44.11 -0.74 -6.36
CA VAL A 11 42.71 -1.19 -6.23
C VAL A 11 42.57 -2.07 -4.98
N SER A 12 43.43 -3.08 -4.82
CA SER A 12 43.35 -4.02 -3.69
C SER A 12 43.58 -3.37 -2.32
N GLU A 13 44.32 -2.27 -2.26
CA GLU A 13 44.63 -1.54 -1.02
C GLU A 13 43.55 -0.49 -0.71
N LYS A 14 43.12 0.26 -1.73
CA LYS A 14 42.30 1.48 -1.58
C LYS A 14 40.81 1.28 -1.89
N GLN A 15 40.39 0.13 -2.41
CA GLN A 15 38.96 -0.10 -2.63
C GLN A 15 38.18 0.02 -1.30
N PRO A 16 37.04 0.75 -1.31
CA PRO A 16 36.26 0.99 -0.10
C PRO A 16 35.40 -0.21 0.32
N TYR A 17 35.30 -1.22 -0.54
CA TYR A 17 34.52 -2.44 -0.33
C TYR A 17 35.43 -3.66 -0.09
N SER A 18 34.87 -4.67 0.56
CA SER A 18 35.56 -5.89 0.99
C SER A 18 35.53 -7.01 -0.06
N VAL A 19 34.45 -7.13 -0.85
CA VAL A 19 34.33 -8.11 -1.93
C VAL A 19 35.49 -8.01 -2.94
N GLY A 20 36.04 -9.16 -3.34
CA GLY A 20 37.15 -9.26 -4.30
C GLY A 20 38.52 -8.78 -3.77
N LYS A 21 38.60 -8.19 -2.58
CA LYS A 21 39.85 -7.62 -2.03
C LYS A 21 40.93 -8.67 -1.87
N GLU A 22 40.57 -9.82 -1.30
CA GLU A 22 41.48 -10.92 -1.05
C GLU A 22 41.91 -11.61 -2.35
N THR A 23 40.99 -11.73 -3.31
CA THR A 23 41.28 -12.21 -4.67
C THR A 23 42.34 -11.35 -5.35
N LEU A 24 42.23 -10.02 -5.26
CA LEU A 24 43.24 -9.11 -5.81
C LEU A 24 44.55 -9.10 -5.03
N LYS A 25 44.52 -9.11 -3.69
CA LYS A 25 45.74 -9.17 -2.87
C LYS A 25 46.58 -10.40 -3.19
N ASN A 26 45.92 -11.57 -3.32
CA ASN A 26 46.57 -12.81 -3.71
C ASN A 26 47.10 -12.75 -5.14
N LEU A 27 46.34 -12.17 -6.09
CA LEU A 27 46.80 -11.97 -7.46
C LEU A 27 48.07 -11.12 -7.50
N VAL A 28 48.10 -9.99 -6.80
CA VAL A 28 49.25 -9.07 -6.79
C VAL A 28 50.46 -9.70 -6.09
N SER A 29 50.28 -10.21 -4.88
CA SER A 29 51.38 -10.64 -4.00
C SER A 29 51.97 -12.00 -4.39
N ASN A 30 51.11 -12.96 -4.78
CA ASN A 30 51.52 -14.36 -4.96
C ASN A 30 51.67 -14.75 -6.43
N VAL A 31 50.99 -14.07 -7.35
CA VAL A 31 51.02 -14.41 -8.78
C VAL A 31 51.85 -13.40 -9.56
N ILE A 32 51.47 -12.12 -9.57
CA ILE A 32 52.15 -11.11 -10.39
C ILE A 32 53.59 -10.89 -9.90
N ASN A 33 53.79 -10.70 -8.60
CA ASN A 33 55.11 -10.44 -8.03
C ASN A 33 56.11 -11.57 -8.29
N LYS A 34 55.65 -12.83 -8.25
CA LYS A 34 56.50 -14.02 -8.48
C LYS A 34 57.07 -14.09 -9.89
N HIS A 35 56.31 -13.62 -10.88
CA HIS A 35 56.67 -13.72 -12.30
C HIS A 35 57.17 -12.38 -12.90
N PHE A 36 57.24 -11.33 -12.09
CA PHE A 36 57.53 -9.97 -12.54
C PHE A 36 58.91 -9.81 -13.19
N CYS A 37 59.93 -10.49 -12.66
CA CYS A 37 61.31 -10.44 -13.16
C CYS A 37 61.75 -11.71 -13.92
N SER A 38 60.83 -12.59 -14.31
CA SER A 38 61.15 -13.87 -14.96
C SER A 38 61.25 -13.78 -16.49
N GLY A 39 61.39 -12.58 -17.05
CA GLY A 39 61.50 -12.35 -18.49
C GLY A 39 60.28 -12.83 -19.28
N HIS A 40 60.53 -13.34 -20.49
CA HIS A 40 59.48 -13.75 -21.44
C HIS A 40 58.55 -14.86 -20.89
N GLU A 41 59.08 -15.86 -20.18
CA GLU A 41 58.29 -16.96 -19.61
C GLU A 41 57.37 -16.51 -18.46
N GLY A 42 57.83 -15.56 -17.63
CA GLY A 42 57.00 -14.93 -16.61
C GLY A 42 55.81 -14.19 -17.23
N PHE A 43 56.08 -13.45 -18.31
CA PHE A 43 55.07 -12.72 -19.05
C PHE A 43 54.02 -13.64 -19.69
N LYS A 44 54.46 -14.73 -20.34
CA LYS A 44 53.58 -15.76 -20.91
C LYS A 44 52.67 -16.38 -19.86
N THR A 45 53.22 -16.71 -18.69
CA THR A 45 52.45 -17.26 -17.56
C THR A 45 51.39 -16.28 -17.08
N LEU A 46 51.76 -15.02 -16.87
CA LEU A 46 50.84 -14.00 -16.38
C LEU A 46 49.68 -13.72 -17.36
N PHE A 47 49.95 -13.74 -18.66
CA PHE A 47 48.93 -13.57 -19.69
C PHE A 47 47.89 -14.70 -19.73
N THR A 48 48.23 -15.89 -19.21
CA THR A 48 47.25 -16.98 -19.05
C THR A 48 46.43 -16.86 -17.77
N VAL A 49 47.00 -16.36 -16.68
CA VAL A 49 46.36 -16.35 -15.35
C VAL A 49 45.53 -15.10 -15.08
N LEU A 50 45.98 -13.93 -15.55
CA LEU A 50 45.30 -12.65 -15.32
C LEU A 50 43.84 -12.62 -15.83
N PRO A 51 43.51 -13.12 -17.04
CA PRO A 51 42.13 -13.14 -17.53
C PRO A 51 41.15 -13.81 -16.55
N ASP A 52 41.49 -15.00 -16.06
CA ASP A 52 40.59 -15.77 -15.21
C ASP A 52 40.43 -15.13 -13.83
N ARG A 53 41.51 -14.55 -13.28
CA ARG A 53 41.49 -13.91 -11.94
C ARG A 53 40.74 -12.58 -11.94
N ILE A 54 40.87 -11.78 -13.00
CA ILE A 54 40.12 -10.53 -13.16
C ILE A 54 38.64 -10.83 -13.41
N ALA A 55 38.33 -11.86 -14.22
CA ALA A 55 36.96 -12.31 -14.41
C ALA A 55 36.32 -12.84 -13.12
N ALA A 56 37.08 -13.57 -12.28
CA ALA A 56 36.62 -14.02 -10.97
C ALA A 56 36.27 -12.84 -10.05
N TYR A 57 37.16 -11.84 -9.97
CA TYR A 57 36.90 -10.62 -9.21
C TYR A 57 35.61 -9.91 -9.65
N ASN A 58 35.45 -9.65 -10.95
CA ASN A 58 34.27 -8.94 -11.46
C ASN A 58 32.98 -9.71 -11.18
N ARG A 59 33.03 -11.05 -11.24
CA ARG A 59 31.90 -11.92 -10.89
C ARG A 59 31.55 -11.87 -9.41
N GLU A 60 32.53 -11.94 -8.52
CA GLU A 60 32.30 -11.83 -7.07
C GLU A 60 31.61 -10.49 -6.71
N VAL A 61 32.08 -9.38 -7.29
CA VAL A 61 31.48 -8.05 -7.10
C VAL A 61 30.05 -8.00 -7.63
N GLN A 62 29.81 -8.53 -8.84
CA GLN A 62 28.48 -8.62 -9.44
C GLN A 62 27.52 -9.47 -8.58
N GLU A 63 27.97 -10.63 -8.11
CA GLU A 63 27.19 -11.49 -7.21
C GLU A 63 26.86 -10.79 -5.88
N GLY A 64 27.77 -9.96 -5.37
CA GLY A 64 27.54 -9.10 -4.21
C GLY A 64 26.39 -8.11 -4.42
N ASN A 65 26.41 -7.37 -5.54
CA ASN A 65 25.34 -6.43 -5.89
C ASN A 65 24.00 -7.16 -6.15
N GLU A 66 24.04 -8.31 -6.84
CA GLU A 66 22.85 -9.13 -7.13
C GLU A 66 22.18 -9.69 -5.87
N LYS A 67 22.94 -10.00 -4.80
CA LYS A 67 22.36 -10.41 -3.51
C LYS A 67 21.46 -9.33 -2.91
N VAL A 68 21.83 -8.05 -3.02
CA VAL A 68 21.03 -6.92 -2.53
C VAL A 68 19.85 -6.63 -3.46
N LYS A 69 20.08 -6.69 -4.77
CA LYS A 69 19.09 -6.35 -5.80
C LYS A 69 17.92 -7.34 -5.87
N ARG A 70 18.18 -8.65 -5.79
CA ARG A 70 17.13 -9.68 -5.96
C ARG A 70 15.95 -9.53 -4.99
N PRO A 71 16.15 -9.33 -3.67
CA PRO A 71 15.04 -9.07 -2.75
C PRO A 71 14.27 -7.77 -3.06
N ILE A 72 14.96 -6.71 -3.50
CA ILE A 72 14.36 -5.43 -3.91
C ILE A 72 13.49 -5.61 -5.15
N ASP A 73 14.01 -6.26 -6.19
CA ASP A 73 13.25 -6.54 -7.42
C ASP A 73 12.04 -7.44 -7.15
N LYS A 74 12.19 -8.43 -6.25
CA LYS A 74 11.10 -9.30 -5.84
C LYS A 74 9.97 -8.50 -5.19
N LEU A 75 10.27 -7.70 -4.15
CA LEU A 75 9.24 -6.90 -3.47
C LEU A 75 8.58 -5.89 -4.43
N LYS A 76 9.37 -5.26 -5.31
CA LYS A 76 8.86 -4.32 -6.32
C LYS A 76 7.86 -4.98 -7.28
N ASN A 77 8.14 -6.20 -7.73
CA ASN A 77 7.21 -6.95 -8.59
C ASN A 77 5.96 -7.41 -7.81
N GLU A 78 6.13 -7.81 -6.55
CA GLU A 78 5.04 -8.17 -5.65
C GLU A 78 4.11 -6.98 -5.36
N MET A 79 4.63 -5.75 -5.22
CA MET A 79 3.82 -4.54 -5.07
C MET A 79 3.01 -4.20 -6.32
N LYS A 80 3.60 -4.32 -7.52
CA LYS A 80 2.86 -4.15 -8.78
C LYS A 80 1.71 -5.14 -8.92
N GLU A 81 1.94 -6.40 -8.55
CA GLU A 81 0.89 -7.41 -8.60
C GLU A 81 -0.17 -7.16 -7.51
N LEU A 82 0.22 -6.68 -6.33
CA LEU A 82 -0.69 -6.24 -5.27
C LEU A 82 -1.57 -5.07 -5.74
N GLU A 83 -1.01 -4.01 -6.32
CA GLU A 83 -1.74 -2.86 -6.88
C GLU A 83 -2.79 -3.32 -7.91
N LYS A 84 -2.38 -4.21 -8.83
CA LYS A 84 -3.29 -4.80 -9.81
C LYS A 84 -4.41 -5.58 -9.14
N GLN A 85 -4.10 -6.48 -8.20
CA GLN A 85 -5.13 -7.29 -7.52
C GLN A 85 -6.06 -6.43 -6.65
N VAL A 86 -5.53 -5.44 -5.93
CA VAL A 86 -6.29 -4.50 -5.09
C VAL A 86 -7.17 -3.57 -5.92
N SER A 87 -6.71 -3.12 -7.09
CA SER A 87 -7.53 -2.29 -7.99
C SER A 87 -8.82 -3.02 -8.42
N THR A 88 -8.75 -4.33 -8.66
CA THR A 88 -9.92 -5.16 -9.03
C THR A 88 -10.94 -5.37 -7.91
N ILE A 89 -10.61 -4.99 -6.67
CA ILE A 89 -11.53 -5.03 -5.54
C ILE A 89 -12.40 -3.78 -5.63
N LEU A 90 -13.73 -3.95 -5.71
CA LEU A 90 -14.70 -2.84 -5.91
C LEU A 90 -14.64 -2.14 -7.29
N ASN A 91 -14.12 -2.80 -8.35
CA ASN A 91 -13.99 -2.21 -9.69
C ASN A 91 -15.30 -2.14 -10.51
N ASP A 92 -16.26 -3.01 -10.21
CA ASP A 92 -17.60 -2.92 -10.78
C ASP A 92 -18.42 -1.92 -9.95
N ASN A 93 -19.44 -1.30 -10.54
CA ASN A 93 -20.43 -0.40 -9.92
C ASN A 93 -21.17 -1.06 -8.72
N SER A 94 -20.43 -1.39 -7.66
CA SER A 94 -20.79 -2.25 -6.53
C SER A 94 -21.66 -1.55 -5.50
N ALA A 95 -22.25 -0.41 -5.88
CA ALA A 95 -23.45 0.08 -5.24
C ALA A 95 -24.59 -0.98 -5.23
N GLN A 96 -24.48 -2.03 -6.06
CA GLN A 96 -25.44 -3.15 -6.15
C GLN A 96 -25.03 -4.43 -5.37
N ALA A 97 -23.84 -4.53 -4.78
CA ALA A 97 -23.46 -5.74 -4.01
C ALA A 97 -24.18 -5.77 -2.66
N THR A 98 -25.00 -6.79 -2.41
CA THR A 98 -25.93 -6.83 -1.27
C THR A 98 -25.30 -7.26 0.06
N ASP A 99 -24.09 -7.83 0.07
CA ASP A 99 -23.45 -8.36 1.30
C ASP A 99 -21.97 -7.95 1.52
N PHE A 100 -21.12 -7.82 0.47
CA PHE A 100 -19.67 -7.57 0.57
C PHE A 100 -18.82 -8.69 1.25
N THR A 101 -19.35 -9.90 1.46
CA THR A 101 -18.58 -11.02 2.05
C THR A 101 -17.42 -11.50 1.15
N GLY A 102 -17.63 -11.64 -0.17
CA GLY A 102 -16.58 -12.08 -1.08
C GLY A 102 -15.45 -11.07 -1.22
N GLU A 103 -15.78 -9.78 -1.24
CA GLU A 103 -14.82 -8.67 -1.27
C GLU A 103 -13.99 -8.64 0.02
N LYS A 104 -14.61 -8.87 1.18
CA LYS A 104 -13.93 -8.97 2.47
C LYS A 104 -12.93 -10.13 2.49
N GLU A 105 -13.27 -11.28 1.91
CA GLU A 105 -12.34 -12.42 1.78
C GLU A 105 -11.17 -12.07 0.85
N ARG A 106 -11.44 -11.54 -0.34
CA ARG A 106 -10.41 -11.10 -1.30
C ARG A 106 -9.45 -10.09 -0.68
N VAL A 107 -9.97 -9.07 0.01
CA VAL A 107 -9.15 -8.08 0.73
C VAL A 107 -8.30 -8.73 1.81
N GLY A 108 -8.85 -9.70 2.56
CA GLY A 108 -8.11 -10.45 3.56
C GLY A 108 -6.97 -11.28 2.96
N GLU A 109 -7.19 -11.91 1.80
CA GLU A 109 -6.15 -12.64 1.05
C GLU A 109 -5.04 -11.70 0.57
N GLN A 110 -5.39 -10.54 0.02
CA GLN A 110 -4.40 -9.54 -0.44
C GLN A 110 -3.59 -8.99 0.71
N LEU A 111 -4.23 -8.74 1.86
CA LEU A 111 -3.53 -8.34 3.07
C LEU A 111 -2.54 -9.42 3.52
N GLN A 112 -2.94 -10.69 3.55
CA GLN A 112 -2.05 -11.76 3.97
C GLN A 112 -0.84 -11.90 3.05
N LYS A 113 -1.05 -11.78 1.72
CA LYS A 113 0.04 -11.74 0.74
C LYS A 113 0.96 -10.55 0.98
N CYS A 114 0.42 -9.35 1.14
CA CYS A 114 1.18 -8.14 1.42
C CYS A 114 2.07 -8.30 2.67
N LYS A 115 1.52 -8.85 3.76
CA LYS A 115 2.30 -9.15 4.98
C LYS A 115 3.41 -10.17 4.73
N GLN A 116 3.17 -11.20 3.90
CA GLN A 116 4.19 -12.18 3.55
C GLN A 116 5.32 -11.57 2.72
N TYR A 117 4.99 -10.71 1.75
CA TYR A 117 5.96 -9.98 0.91
C TYR A 117 6.84 -9.07 1.77
N ALA A 118 6.19 -8.24 2.60
CA ALA A 118 6.84 -7.35 3.54
C ALA A 118 7.72 -8.10 4.54
N LYS A 119 7.22 -9.19 5.13
CA LYS A 119 7.97 -10.03 6.05
C LYS A 119 9.20 -10.64 5.39
N TYR A 120 9.07 -11.24 4.20
CA TYR A 120 10.21 -11.79 3.48
C TYR A 120 11.30 -10.74 3.26
N PHE A 121 10.92 -9.52 2.84
CA PHE A 121 11.87 -8.44 2.64
C PHE A 121 12.54 -8.01 3.96
N ASN A 122 11.76 -7.77 5.01
CA ASN A 122 12.27 -7.36 6.32
C ASN A 122 13.16 -8.44 6.96
N ASP A 123 12.81 -9.72 6.82
CA ASP A 123 13.60 -10.85 7.33
C ASP A 123 14.94 -10.95 6.60
N VAL A 124 14.98 -10.70 5.29
CA VAL A 124 16.22 -10.70 4.48
C VAL A 124 17.12 -9.49 4.79
N PHE A 125 16.51 -8.34 5.10
CA PHE A 125 17.20 -7.09 5.44
C PHE A 125 17.33 -6.83 6.94
N ASP A 126 17.08 -7.84 7.79
CA ASP A 126 17.36 -7.76 9.22
C ASP A 126 18.87 -7.87 9.46
N LEU A 127 19.55 -6.71 9.47
CA LEU A 127 21.01 -6.61 9.56
C LEU A 127 21.58 -6.83 10.98
N ASP A 128 20.70 -6.94 11.97
CA ASP A 128 21.06 -7.31 13.34
C ASP A 128 21.06 -8.83 13.52
N ASN A 129 20.38 -9.57 12.64
CA ASN A 129 20.39 -11.02 12.60
C ASN A 129 21.73 -11.57 12.05
N LEU A 130 22.40 -12.40 12.86
CA LEU A 130 23.69 -13.01 12.52
C LEU A 130 23.65 -13.86 11.24
N TYR A 131 22.52 -14.49 10.92
CA TYR A 131 22.35 -15.28 9.69
C TYR A 131 22.39 -14.42 8.42
N ASN A 132 22.08 -13.12 8.54
CA ASN A 132 22.10 -12.15 7.45
C ASN A 132 23.41 -11.32 7.38
N SER A 133 24.45 -11.73 8.11
CA SER A 133 25.77 -11.08 8.08
C SER A 133 26.31 -10.90 6.66
N HIS A 134 26.07 -11.86 5.77
CA HIS A 134 26.43 -11.77 4.36
C HIS A 134 25.69 -10.63 3.61
N MET A 135 24.42 -10.39 3.90
CA MET A 135 23.65 -9.26 3.34
C MET A 135 24.20 -7.93 3.83
N LYS A 136 24.52 -7.82 5.13
CA LYS A 136 25.16 -6.63 5.70
C LYS A 136 26.48 -6.30 5.01
N THR A 137 27.31 -7.31 4.74
CA THR A 137 28.55 -7.15 3.97
C THR A 137 28.25 -6.70 2.54
N SER A 138 27.32 -7.34 1.84
CA SER A 138 26.93 -6.96 0.47
C SER A 138 26.41 -5.51 0.37
N ILE A 139 25.64 -5.03 1.35
CA ILE A 139 25.18 -3.64 1.41
C ILE A 139 26.36 -2.68 1.66
N ASN A 140 27.25 -3.01 2.59
CA ASN A 140 28.44 -2.19 2.88
C ASN A 140 29.42 -2.13 1.70
N ASP A 141 29.38 -3.12 0.80
CA ASP A 141 30.20 -3.17 -0.39
C ASP A 141 29.65 -2.33 -1.56
N LEU A 142 28.44 -1.78 -1.44
CA LEU A 142 27.90 -0.80 -2.40
C LEU A 142 28.56 0.57 -2.21
N HIS A 143 28.52 1.42 -3.24
CA HIS A 143 28.91 2.81 -3.11
C HIS A 143 28.13 3.51 -1.97
N SER A 144 28.82 4.30 -1.15
CA SER A 144 28.30 4.91 0.08
C SER A 144 26.90 5.52 -0.03
N LYS A 145 26.65 6.36 -1.05
CA LYS A 145 25.32 6.96 -1.28
C LYS A 145 24.24 5.91 -1.54
N LEU A 146 24.55 4.90 -2.36
CA LEU A 146 23.62 3.82 -2.69
C LEU A 146 23.36 2.93 -1.48
N ARG A 147 24.40 2.62 -0.70
CA ARG A 147 24.28 1.92 0.59
C ARG A 147 23.28 2.65 1.49
N ASP A 148 23.45 3.96 1.65
CA ASP A 148 22.61 4.75 2.53
C ASP A 148 21.16 4.80 2.00
N SER A 149 20.95 4.95 0.69
CA SER A 149 19.62 4.85 0.06
C SER A 149 18.95 3.50 0.30
N VAL A 150 19.68 2.39 0.15
CA VAL A 150 19.17 1.04 0.44
C VAL A 150 18.80 0.91 1.92
N LEU A 151 19.65 1.39 2.84
CA LEU A 151 19.37 1.35 4.27
C LEU A 151 18.13 2.18 4.65
N VAL A 152 17.97 3.37 4.07
CA VAL A 152 16.76 4.19 4.26
C VAL A 152 15.53 3.44 3.75
N CYS A 153 15.57 2.91 2.53
CA CYS A 153 14.48 2.12 1.96
C CYS A 153 14.08 0.95 2.88
N THR A 154 15.05 0.19 3.41
CA THR A 154 14.76 -0.94 4.31
C THR A 154 14.07 -0.50 5.61
N LYS A 155 14.46 0.65 6.18
CA LYS A 155 13.80 1.21 7.35
C LYS A 155 12.37 1.68 7.03
N THR A 156 12.18 2.31 5.88
CA THR A 156 10.85 2.77 5.44
C THR A 156 9.90 1.60 5.21
N VAL A 157 10.34 0.54 4.51
CA VAL A 157 9.52 -0.67 4.32
C VAL A 157 9.16 -1.31 5.65
N LYS A 158 10.09 -1.41 6.60
CA LYS A 158 9.81 -1.91 7.95
C LYS A 158 8.77 -1.06 8.67
N HIS A 159 8.92 0.27 8.65
CA HIS A 159 7.97 1.21 9.23
C HIS A 159 6.56 1.07 8.63
N GLU A 160 6.44 1.09 7.30
CA GLU A 160 5.14 0.94 6.63
C GLU A 160 4.51 -0.43 6.91
N SER A 161 5.31 -1.47 7.09
CA SER A 161 4.82 -2.82 7.45
C SER A 161 4.19 -2.83 8.83
N GLU A 162 4.86 -2.23 9.81
CA GLU A 162 4.36 -2.09 11.19
C GLU A 162 3.12 -1.18 11.26
N ARG A 163 3.10 -0.11 10.47
CA ARG A 163 1.96 0.80 10.36
C ARG A 163 0.74 0.10 9.77
N LEU A 164 0.91 -0.66 8.68
CA LEU A 164 -0.16 -1.45 8.07
C LEU A 164 -0.74 -2.46 9.07
N ASP A 165 0.10 -3.16 9.81
CA ASP A 165 -0.32 -4.13 10.83
C ASP A 165 -1.14 -3.49 11.95
N LYS A 166 -0.71 -2.33 12.46
CA LYS A 166 -1.42 -1.59 13.51
C LYS A 166 -2.79 -1.10 13.02
N LEU A 167 -2.83 -0.42 11.87
CA LEU A 167 -4.05 0.15 11.33
C LEU A 167 -5.06 -0.93 10.95
N TRP A 168 -4.61 -2.02 10.32
CA TRP A 168 -5.50 -3.14 10.01
C TRP A 168 -6.12 -3.77 11.27
N ASN A 169 -5.33 -4.03 12.32
CA ASN A 169 -5.85 -4.63 13.55
C ASN A 169 -6.94 -3.73 14.19
N LYS A 170 -6.77 -2.42 14.11
CA LYS A 170 -7.78 -1.44 14.53
C LYS A 170 -9.05 -1.57 13.69
N GLU A 171 -8.94 -1.47 12.36
CA GLU A 171 -10.08 -1.60 11.43
C GLU A 171 -10.84 -2.93 11.60
N TRP A 172 -10.13 -4.02 11.85
CA TRP A 172 -10.72 -5.33 12.13
C TRP A 172 -11.50 -5.35 13.45
N THR A 173 -10.94 -4.74 14.49
CA THR A 173 -11.56 -4.63 15.81
C THR A 173 -12.83 -3.78 15.73
N ASP A 174 -12.75 -2.64 15.05
CA ASP A 174 -13.87 -1.72 14.84
C ASP A 174 -15.01 -2.41 14.06
N PHE A 175 -14.68 -3.09 12.96
CA PHE A 175 -15.64 -3.89 12.20
C PHE A 175 -16.33 -4.97 13.06
N ARG A 176 -15.56 -5.74 13.84
CA ARG A 176 -16.10 -6.81 14.69
C ARG A 176 -16.97 -6.23 15.81
N SER A 177 -16.54 -5.13 16.42
CA SER A 177 -17.28 -4.42 17.46
C SER A 177 -18.62 -3.91 16.92
N MET A 178 -18.60 -3.19 15.81
CA MET A 178 -19.81 -2.68 15.17
C MET A 178 -20.79 -3.80 14.80
N LYS A 179 -20.30 -4.87 14.17
CA LYS A 179 -21.13 -6.04 13.83
C LYS A 179 -21.76 -6.69 15.06
N ARG A 180 -21.02 -6.80 16.17
CA ARG A 180 -21.53 -7.37 17.42
C ARG A 180 -22.60 -6.46 18.04
N THR A 181 -22.34 -5.17 18.11
CA THR A 181 -23.25 -4.18 18.70
C THR A 181 -24.56 -4.07 17.92
N VAL A 182 -24.50 -4.04 16.58
CA VAL A 182 -25.71 -4.07 15.73
C VAL A 182 -26.58 -5.28 16.07
N ARG A 183 -25.98 -6.49 16.12
CA ARG A 183 -26.73 -7.72 16.43
C ARG A 183 -27.38 -7.69 17.82
N LEU A 184 -26.62 -7.31 18.85
CA LEU A 184 -27.13 -7.31 20.22
C LEU A 184 -28.25 -6.28 20.41
N THR A 185 -28.12 -5.10 19.81
CA THR A 185 -29.12 -4.03 19.91
C THR A 185 -30.41 -4.42 19.18
N MET A 186 -30.29 -5.01 17.99
CA MET A 186 -31.43 -5.47 17.19
C MET A 186 -32.19 -6.63 17.86
N GLU A 187 -31.51 -7.57 18.51
CA GLU A 187 -32.19 -8.64 19.27
C GLU A 187 -32.90 -8.12 20.54
N LYS A 188 -32.31 -7.15 21.24
CA LYS A 188 -32.99 -6.47 22.35
C LYS A 188 -34.25 -5.77 21.88
N LEU A 189 -34.17 -5.03 20.78
CA LEU A 189 -35.31 -4.33 20.18
C LEU A 189 -36.43 -5.30 19.79
N LYS A 190 -36.08 -6.40 19.11
CA LYS A 190 -37.02 -7.46 18.74
C LYS A 190 -37.78 -8.01 19.94
N THR A 191 -37.07 -8.28 21.04
CA THR A 191 -37.68 -8.80 22.28
C THR A 191 -38.67 -7.79 22.85
N SER A 192 -38.24 -6.53 23.00
CA SER A 192 -39.08 -5.47 23.59
C SER A 192 -40.35 -5.19 22.79
N VAL A 193 -40.27 -5.15 21.46
CA VAL A 193 -41.43 -4.89 20.59
C VAL A 193 -42.41 -6.07 20.62
N ASN A 194 -41.90 -7.30 20.57
CA ASN A 194 -42.76 -8.49 20.62
C ASN A 194 -43.49 -8.62 21.97
N ASP A 195 -42.83 -8.31 23.09
CA ASP A 195 -43.47 -8.31 24.40
C ASP A 195 -44.62 -7.29 24.49
N ALA A 196 -44.41 -6.06 23.98
CA ALA A 196 -45.45 -5.03 23.94
C ALA A 196 -46.65 -5.41 23.06
N ILE A 197 -46.41 -6.05 21.90
CA ILE A 197 -47.47 -6.56 21.02
C ILE A 197 -48.35 -7.57 21.78
N ARG A 198 -47.72 -8.51 22.48
CA ARG A 198 -48.43 -9.55 23.23
C ARG A 198 -49.34 -8.95 24.31
N GLU A 199 -48.82 -8.01 25.09
CA GLU A 199 -49.56 -7.38 26.18
C GLU A 199 -50.79 -6.61 25.68
N LYS A 200 -50.60 -5.75 24.67
CA LYS A 200 -51.66 -4.85 24.18
C LYS A 200 -52.74 -5.60 23.40
N VAL A 201 -52.37 -6.56 22.55
CA VAL A 201 -53.34 -7.39 21.81
C VAL A 201 -54.14 -8.28 22.77
N GLY A 202 -53.48 -8.86 23.77
CA GLY A 202 -54.16 -9.66 24.80
C GLY A 202 -55.19 -8.85 25.59
N LYS A 203 -54.88 -7.60 25.94
CA LYS A 203 -55.83 -6.71 26.64
C LYS A 203 -57.09 -6.45 25.82
N LEU A 204 -56.94 -6.12 24.53
CA LEU A 204 -58.09 -5.91 23.62
C LEU A 204 -59.02 -7.13 23.58
N VAL A 205 -58.45 -8.32 23.42
CA VAL A 205 -59.26 -9.54 23.29
C VAL A 205 -60.06 -9.81 24.56
N ASN A 206 -59.52 -9.47 25.73
CA ASN A 206 -60.25 -9.57 27.00
C ASN A 206 -61.42 -8.57 27.08
N ASP A 207 -61.22 -7.31 26.70
CA ASP A 207 -62.28 -6.29 26.71
C ASP A 207 -63.46 -6.69 25.77
N LEU A 208 -63.15 -7.31 24.63
CA LEU A 208 -64.17 -7.85 23.71
C LEU A 208 -64.92 -9.06 24.30
N ARG A 209 -64.24 -9.95 25.03
CA ARG A 209 -64.91 -11.07 25.72
C ARG A 209 -65.93 -10.55 26.75
N ASP A 210 -65.58 -9.51 27.49
CA ASP A 210 -66.44 -8.94 28.54
C ASP A 210 -67.72 -8.31 27.97
N LEU A 211 -67.63 -7.62 26.82
CA LEU A 211 -68.79 -7.05 26.14
C LEU A 211 -69.76 -8.14 25.63
N VAL A 212 -69.24 -9.20 25.01
CA VAL A 212 -70.07 -10.32 24.51
C VAL A 212 -70.70 -11.09 25.66
N ALA A 213 -70.00 -11.22 26.79
CA ALA A 213 -70.58 -11.78 28.02
C ALA A 213 -71.78 -10.94 28.53
N GLY A 214 -71.74 -9.61 28.37
CA GLY A 214 -72.87 -8.72 28.67
C GLY A 214 -74.11 -9.00 27.82
N ILE A 215 -73.95 -9.20 26.51
CA ILE A 215 -75.05 -9.52 25.58
C ILE A 215 -75.70 -10.85 25.93
N LYS A 216 -74.87 -11.87 26.25
CA LYS A 216 -75.37 -13.18 26.67
C LYS A 216 -76.32 -13.07 27.86
N ARG A 217 -75.99 -12.25 28.88
CA ARG A 217 -76.86 -12.04 30.06
C ARG A 217 -78.23 -11.47 29.69
N THR A 218 -78.30 -10.57 28.71
CA THR A 218 -79.58 -10.00 28.24
C THR A 218 -80.41 -11.03 27.49
N LEU A 219 -79.78 -11.87 26.66
CA LEU A 219 -80.45 -12.97 25.96
C LEU A 219 -80.98 -14.01 26.95
N ASP A 220 -80.18 -14.36 27.97
CA ASP A 220 -80.61 -15.24 29.06
C ASP A 220 -81.87 -14.65 29.75
N LYS A 221 -81.93 -13.33 29.98
CA LYS A 221 -83.11 -12.68 30.57
C LYS A 221 -84.35 -12.78 29.69
N ILE A 222 -84.23 -12.53 28.39
CA ILE A 222 -85.33 -12.67 27.42
C ILE A 222 -85.88 -14.10 27.43
N TYR A 223 -84.99 -15.10 27.49
CA TYR A 223 -85.37 -16.50 27.60
C TYR A 223 -86.22 -16.77 28.86
N PHE A 224 -85.82 -16.23 30.02
CA PHE A 224 -86.59 -16.37 31.26
C PHE A 224 -87.95 -15.67 31.21
N ASP A 225 -88.02 -14.43 30.72
CA ASP A 225 -89.26 -13.65 30.68
C ASP A 225 -90.31 -14.28 29.73
N LEU A 226 -89.89 -14.78 28.57
CA LEU A 226 -90.75 -15.55 27.65
C LEU A 226 -91.31 -16.83 28.31
N GLY A 227 -90.49 -17.51 29.11
CA GLY A 227 -90.91 -18.70 29.87
C GLY A 227 -92.04 -18.41 30.85
N ASN A 228 -91.99 -17.28 31.53
CA ASN A 228 -93.04 -16.85 32.45
C ASN A 228 -94.36 -16.59 31.73
N TYR A 229 -94.34 -15.88 30.59
CA TYR A 229 -95.56 -15.62 29.81
C TYR A 229 -96.19 -16.91 29.25
N VAL A 230 -95.37 -17.87 28.84
CA VAL A 230 -95.86 -19.20 28.41
C VAL A 230 -96.54 -19.93 29.57
N ALA A 231 -96.02 -19.82 30.80
CA ALA A 231 -96.63 -20.43 31.98
C ALA A 231 -97.99 -19.80 32.33
N ASP A 232 -98.08 -18.47 32.31
CA ASP A 232 -99.32 -17.72 32.57
C ASP A 232 -100.43 -18.08 31.56
N LEU A 233 -100.08 -18.19 30.28
CA LEU A 233 -101.01 -18.61 29.21
C LEU A 233 -101.53 -20.04 29.42
N ARG A 234 -100.69 -20.99 29.88
CA ARG A 234 -101.13 -22.36 30.22
C ARG A 234 -102.17 -22.36 31.33
N GLN A 235 -101.91 -21.62 32.40
CA GLN A 235 -102.81 -21.55 33.55
C GLN A 235 -104.17 -20.94 33.18
N TRP A 236 -104.15 -19.93 32.30
CA TRP A 236 -105.37 -19.28 31.83
C TRP A 236 -106.24 -20.22 30.96
N ILE A 237 -105.63 -20.95 30.00
CA ILE A 237 -106.35 -21.94 29.16
C ILE A 237 -107.08 -22.97 30.04
N SER A 238 -106.39 -23.53 31.04
CA SER A 238 -106.97 -24.50 31.97
C SER A 238 -108.17 -23.92 32.74
N THR A 239 -108.11 -22.66 33.15
CA THR A 239 -109.19 -21.99 33.88
C THR A 239 -110.42 -21.72 33.00
N ALA A 240 -110.20 -21.41 31.72
CA ALA A 240 -111.26 -21.18 30.74
C ALA A 240 -111.99 -22.50 30.40
N GLU A 241 -111.26 -23.60 30.21
CA GLU A 241 -111.81 -24.95 30.02
C GLU A 241 -112.71 -25.37 31.19
N GLY A 242 -112.28 -25.13 32.43
CA GLY A 242 -113.10 -25.39 33.62
C GLY A 242 -114.40 -24.57 33.67
N THR A 243 -114.37 -23.32 33.20
CA THR A 243 -115.56 -22.45 33.14
C THR A 243 -116.56 -22.94 32.07
N MET A 244 -116.06 -23.37 30.90
CA MET A 244 -116.89 -23.99 29.85
C MET A 244 -117.56 -25.28 30.32
N GLY A 245 -116.82 -26.16 31.01
CA GLY A 245 -117.39 -27.38 31.59
C GLY A 245 -118.54 -27.10 32.55
N THR A 246 -118.40 -26.04 33.37
CA THR A 246 -119.46 -25.58 34.29
C THR A 246 -120.69 -25.06 33.53
N ALA A 247 -120.48 -24.33 32.43
CA ALA A 247 -121.57 -23.79 31.60
C ALA A 247 -122.34 -24.89 30.85
N LEU A 248 -121.63 -25.86 30.28
CA LEU A 248 -122.23 -27.04 29.63
C LEU A 248 -123.06 -27.88 30.62
N GLY A 249 -122.57 -28.04 31.86
CA GLY A 249 -123.32 -28.71 32.93
C GLY A 249 -124.67 -28.04 33.23
N LYS A 250 -124.72 -26.70 33.29
CA LYS A 250 -125.96 -25.94 33.51
C LYS A 250 -126.93 -25.99 32.33
N VAL A 251 -126.43 -26.09 31.10
CA VAL A 251 -127.28 -26.33 29.91
C VAL A 251 -127.89 -27.72 29.98
N GLY A 252 -127.15 -28.73 30.45
CA GLY A 252 -127.68 -30.08 30.72
C GLY A 252 -128.81 -30.10 31.76
N GLU A 253 -128.67 -29.37 32.88
CA GLU A 253 -129.73 -29.24 33.89
C GLU A 253 -131.02 -28.62 33.33
N ILE A 254 -130.89 -27.66 32.39
CA ILE A 254 -132.04 -27.02 31.74
C ILE A 254 -132.75 -27.99 30.81
N VAL A 255 -132.02 -28.85 30.08
CA VAL A 255 -132.61 -29.87 29.20
C VAL A 255 -133.38 -30.93 30.02
N GLU A 256 -132.89 -31.33 31.19
CA GLU A 256 -133.62 -32.24 32.09
C GLU A 256 -134.91 -31.63 32.67
N THR A 257 -134.93 -30.32 32.94
CA THR A 257 -136.11 -29.66 33.53
C THR A 257 -137.25 -29.39 32.54
N VAL A 258 -137.02 -29.45 31.21
CA VAL A 258 -138.10 -29.33 30.20
C VAL A 258 -138.91 -30.63 30.03
N GLY A 259 -138.40 -31.78 30.49
CA GLY A 259 -139.09 -33.08 30.39
C GLY A 259 -140.27 -33.29 31.35
N THR A 260 -140.44 -32.45 32.37
CA THR A 260 -141.50 -32.61 33.40
C THR A 260 -142.31 -31.34 33.59
N GLY A 261 -143.20 -31.03 32.63
CA GLY A 261 -144.47 -30.30 32.83
C GLY A 261 -144.53 -29.02 33.69
N GLY A 262 -143.45 -28.25 33.84
CA GLY A 262 -143.41 -27.07 34.72
C GLY A 262 -143.21 -25.73 33.98
N HIS A 263 -144.27 -24.91 33.89
CA HIS A 263 -144.21 -23.57 33.29
C HIS A 263 -143.44 -22.55 34.16
N LYS A 264 -142.15 -22.32 33.82
CA LYS A 264 -141.42 -21.04 33.76
C LYS A 264 -139.91 -21.32 33.68
N ALA A 265 -139.38 -21.49 32.48
CA ALA A 265 -137.93 -21.51 32.27
C ALA A 265 -137.35 -20.12 32.60
N LYS A 266 -136.54 -20.02 33.66
CA LYS A 266 -135.82 -18.78 33.97
C LYS A 266 -134.65 -18.64 32.99
N LYS A 267 -134.81 -17.81 31.96
CA LYS A 267 -133.79 -17.42 30.98
C LYS A 267 -132.51 -16.83 31.61
N GLN A 268 -132.64 -16.27 32.82
CA GLN A 268 -131.61 -15.46 33.47
C GLN A 268 -130.24 -16.16 33.69
N PRO A 269 -130.15 -17.41 34.19
CA PRO A 269 -128.86 -18.04 34.51
C PRO A 269 -128.01 -18.37 33.27
N VAL A 270 -128.64 -18.72 32.14
CA VAL A 270 -127.94 -18.96 30.86
C VAL A 270 -127.40 -17.66 30.30
N VAL A 271 -128.19 -16.58 30.38
CA VAL A 271 -127.77 -15.24 29.97
C VAL A 271 -126.64 -14.74 30.87
N GLU A 272 -126.68 -14.99 32.18
CA GLU A 272 -125.60 -14.66 33.12
C GLU A 272 -124.33 -15.47 32.86
N ALA A 273 -124.44 -16.76 32.59
CA ALA A 273 -123.30 -17.61 32.23
C ALA A 273 -122.68 -17.22 30.88
N ALA A 274 -123.50 -16.94 29.87
CA ALA A 274 -123.06 -16.45 28.57
C ALA A 274 -122.43 -15.05 28.68
N ASN A 275 -122.91 -14.20 29.59
CA ASN A 275 -122.32 -12.89 29.85
C ASN A 275 -120.99 -13.02 30.59
N ALA A 276 -120.87 -13.95 31.55
CA ALA A 276 -119.59 -14.27 32.20
C ALA A 276 -118.57 -14.82 31.19
N LEU A 277 -119.00 -15.65 30.23
CA LEU A 277 -118.18 -16.11 29.11
C LEU A 277 -117.78 -14.96 28.17
N LYS A 278 -118.71 -14.06 27.82
CA LYS A 278 -118.40 -12.83 27.06
C LYS A 278 -117.32 -12.02 27.76
N VAL A 279 -117.49 -11.69 29.04
CA VAL A 279 -116.51 -10.90 29.81
C VAL A 279 -115.14 -11.57 29.84
N LYS A 280 -115.08 -12.89 30.03
CA LYS A 280 -113.81 -13.64 29.99
C LYS A 280 -113.21 -13.70 28.58
N ALA A 281 -114.02 -13.81 27.54
CA ALA A 281 -113.58 -13.81 26.14
C ALA A 281 -113.09 -12.42 25.69
N ASP A 282 -113.74 -11.35 26.14
CA ASP A 282 -113.30 -9.97 25.93
C ASP A 282 -111.98 -9.68 26.67
N ASP A 283 -111.85 -10.15 27.92
CA ASP A 283 -110.58 -10.08 28.68
C ASP A 283 -109.46 -10.88 27.98
N LEU A 284 -109.76 -12.10 27.49
CA LEU A 284 -108.81 -12.90 26.71
C LEU A 284 -108.38 -12.17 25.44
N ARG A 285 -109.32 -11.66 24.65
CA ARG A 285 -109.04 -10.90 23.44
C ARG A 285 -108.17 -9.70 23.76
N SER A 286 -108.47 -8.98 24.84
CA SER A 286 -107.68 -7.84 25.28
C SER A 286 -106.28 -8.24 25.71
N ARG A 287 -106.10 -9.35 26.45
CA ARG A 287 -104.80 -9.87 26.88
C ARG A 287 -103.99 -10.39 25.69
N ALA A 288 -104.62 -11.12 24.78
CA ALA A 288 -104.01 -11.59 23.54
C ALA A 288 -103.60 -10.42 22.64
N TYR A 289 -104.43 -9.39 22.50
CA TYR A 289 -104.08 -8.18 21.76
C TYR A 289 -102.94 -7.40 22.43
N LYS A 290 -102.96 -7.26 23.77
CA LYS A 290 -101.85 -6.64 24.52
C LYS A 290 -100.56 -7.45 24.42
N ALA A 291 -100.64 -8.79 24.44
CA ALA A 291 -99.48 -9.65 24.23
C ALA A 291 -98.92 -9.49 22.81
N LYS A 292 -99.78 -9.40 21.79
CA LYS A 292 -99.40 -9.08 20.41
C LYS A 292 -98.68 -7.72 20.31
N GLU A 293 -99.28 -6.66 20.84
CA GLU A 293 -98.72 -5.30 20.86
C GLU A 293 -97.40 -5.23 21.65
N GLN A 294 -97.32 -5.97 22.75
CA GLN A 294 -96.10 -6.05 23.56
C GLN A 294 -95.01 -6.84 22.84
N VAL A 295 -95.33 -7.93 22.13
CA VAL A 295 -94.33 -8.65 21.32
C VAL A 295 -93.88 -7.80 20.14
N GLU A 296 -94.77 -7.07 19.45
CA GLU A 296 -94.38 -6.09 18.41
C GLU A 296 -93.44 -5.02 18.98
N THR A 297 -93.76 -4.49 20.17
CA THR A 297 -92.92 -3.51 20.87
C THR A 297 -91.58 -4.10 21.27
N LEU A 298 -91.55 -5.31 21.81
CA LEU A 298 -90.33 -6.01 22.22
C LEU A 298 -89.47 -6.42 21.03
N VAL A 299 -90.08 -6.81 19.90
CA VAL A 299 -89.38 -7.09 18.64
C VAL A 299 -88.76 -5.80 18.10
N ALA A 300 -89.48 -4.69 18.07
CA ALA A 300 -88.95 -3.39 17.68
C ALA A 300 -87.81 -2.93 18.61
N GLN A 301 -87.97 -3.12 19.92
CA GLN A 301 -86.92 -2.85 20.92
C GLN A 301 -85.72 -3.78 20.75
N ALA A 302 -85.93 -5.06 20.45
CA ALA A 302 -84.87 -6.03 20.21
C ALA A 302 -84.09 -5.72 18.93
N LEU A 303 -84.76 -5.38 17.83
CA LEU A 303 -84.12 -4.90 16.59
C LEU A 303 -83.36 -3.59 16.83
N GLY A 304 -83.95 -2.66 17.59
CA GLY A 304 -83.29 -1.42 18.00
C GLY A 304 -82.06 -1.67 18.88
N ALA A 305 -82.14 -2.63 19.80
CA ALA A 305 -81.03 -3.04 20.66
C ALA A 305 -79.92 -3.74 19.85
N VAL A 306 -80.26 -4.57 18.86
CA VAL A 306 -79.30 -5.21 17.96
C VAL A 306 -78.58 -4.16 17.09
N LYS A 307 -79.30 -3.16 16.57
CA LYS A 307 -78.68 -2.04 15.85
C LYS A 307 -77.76 -1.25 16.77
N THR A 308 -78.23 -0.89 17.96
CA THR A 308 -77.45 -0.13 18.95
C THR A 308 -76.20 -0.88 19.36
N MET A 309 -76.30 -2.20 19.51
CA MET A 309 -75.18 -3.09 19.79
C MET A 309 -74.19 -3.12 18.63
N ASP A 310 -74.64 -3.25 17.37
CA ASP A 310 -73.76 -3.24 16.21
C ASP A 310 -73.06 -1.89 16.03
N ASP A 311 -73.79 -0.78 16.24
CA ASP A 311 -73.24 0.58 16.22
C ASP A 311 -72.19 0.78 17.31
N ALA A 312 -72.49 0.34 18.55
CA ALA A 312 -71.57 0.39 19.66
C ALA A 312 -70.35 -0.51 19.45
N LEU A 313 -70.52 -1.70 18.88
CA LEU A 313 -69.42 -2.60 18.55
C LEU A 313 -68.51 -1.96 17.50
N ARG A 314 -69.06 -1.43 16.41
CA ARG A 314 -68.27 -0.78 15.34
C ARG A 314 -67.59 0.49 15.84
N LYS A 315 -68.23 1.25 16.72
CA LYS A 315 -67.61 2.39 17.38
C LYS A 315 -66.49 1.94 18.34
N ASN A 316 -66.74 0.97 19.21
CA ASN A 316 -65.73 0.47 20.13
C ASN A 316 -64.54 -0.15 19.38
N LEU A 317 -64.78 -0.86 18.28
CA LEU A 317 -63.72 -1.37 17.40
C LEU A 317 -62.93 -0.23 16.74
N LYS A 318 -63.59 0.88 16.38
CA LYS A 318 -62.92 2.10 15.92
C LYS A 318 -62.06 2.70 17.03
N ASP A 319 -62.65 2.93 18.20
CA ASP A 319 -61.98 3.54 19.36
C ASP A 319 -60.78 2.70 19.81
N VAL A 320 -60.92 1.37 19.79
CA VAL A 320 -59.83 0.41 20.01
C VAL A 320 -58.76 0.53 18.93
N ARG A 321 -59.14 0.47 17.65
CA ARG A 321 -58.19 0.50 16.54
C ARG A 321 -57.42 1.81 16.57
N ASP A 322 -58.11 2.92 16.78
CA ASP A 322 -57.54 4.26 16.81
C ASP A 322 -56.74 4.48 18.10
N GLY A 323 -57.15 3.89 19.22
CA GLY A 323 -56.38 3.83 20.47
C GLY A 323 -55.10 3.01 20.32
N ILE A 324 -55.16 1.83 19.69
CA ILE A 324 -53.99 1.00 19.38
C ILE A 324 -53.06 1.73 18.42
N LYS A 325 -53.60 2.36 17.36
CA LYS A 325 -52.82 3.20 16.46
C LYS A 325 -52.15 4.34 17.20
N GLY A 326 -52.87 5.04 18.08
CA GLY A 326 -52.35 6.14 18.88
C GLY A 326 -51.24 5.70 19.82
N GLU A 327 -51.48 4.65 20.61
CA GLU A 327 -50.52 4.08 21.56
C GLU A 327 -49.28 3.50 20.86
N LEU A 328 -49.46 2.76 19.77
CA LEU A 328 -48.34 2.25 18.96
C LEU A 328 -47.62 3.39 18.25
N ASN A 329 -48.30 4.42 17.78
CA ASN A 329 -47.65 5.59 17.20
C ASN A 329 -46.83 6.34 18.27
N ASN A 330 -47.37 6.52 19.48
CA ASN A 330 -46.66 7.12 20.61
C ASN A 330 -45.47 6.27 21.05
N TYR A 331 -45.60 4.95 21.03
CA TYR A 331 -44.48 4.05 21.31
C TYR A 331 -43.45 4.05 20.18
N VAL A 332 -43.84 3.92 18.91
CA VAL A 332 -42.93 3.83 17.76
C VAL A 332 -42.22 5.16 17.48
N ARG A 333 -42.97 6.28 17.47
CA ARG A 333 -42.42 7.62 17.20
C ARG A 333 -41.92 8.35 18.45
N GLY A 334 -42.34 7.91 19.64
CA GLY A 334 -41.89 8.43 20.94
C GLY A 334 -40.98 7.42 21.63
N GLY A 335 -41.54 6.49 22.41
CA GLY A 335 -40.77 5.65 23.34
C GLY A 335 -39.62 4.82 22.74
N MET A 336 -39.82 4.22 21.58
CA MET A 336 -38.83 3.46 20.83
C MET A 336 -37.79 4.39 20.20
N ALA A 337 -38.22 5.52 19.63
CA ALA A 337 -37.31 6.54 19.11
C ALA A 337 -36.46 7.14 20.23
N GLU A 338 -37.04 7.44 21.39
CA GLU A 338 -36.36 7.93 22.59
C GLU A 338 -35.37 6.90 23.16
N GLN A 339 -35.76 5.63 23.29
CA GLN A 339 -34.84 4.59 23.77
C GLN A 339 -33.69 4.34 22.80
N LEU A 340 -33.96 4.33 21.49
CA LEU A 340 -32.91 4.23 20.48
C LEU A 340 -32.03 5.48 20.50
N GLN A 341 -32.62 6.66 20.67
CA GLN A 341 -31.89 7.92 20.80
C GLN A 341 -31.00 7.91 22.04
N LEU A 342 -31.50 7.47 23.21
CA LEU A 342 -30.71 7.38 24.43
C LEU A 342 -29.50 6.46 24.27
N ASN A 343 -29.70 5.28 23.66
CA ASN A 343 -28.61 4.35 23.40
C ASN A 343 -27.60 4.90 22.37
N VAL A 344 -28.09 5.55 21.31
CA VAL A 344 -27.23 6.18 20.29
C VAL A 344 -26.49 7.38 20.87
N ASP A 345 -27.14 8.21 21.68
CA ASP A 345 -26.54 9.34 22.38
C ASP A 345 -25.49 8.85 23.38
N GLU A 346 -25.75 7.76 24.11
CA GLU A 346 -24.77 7.15 25.01
C GLU A 346 -23.55 6.64 24.23
N LEU A 347 -23.77 6.01 23.07
CA LEU A 347 -22.68 5.58 22.18
C LEU A 347 -21.91 6.76 21.60
N VAL A 348 -22.58 7.80 21.11
CA VAL A 348 -21.95 9.04 20.61
C VAL A 348 -21.15 9.70 21.73
N LYS A 349 -21.70 9.80 22.94
CA LYS A 349 -21.02 10.35 24.12
C LYS A 349 -19.84 9.49 24.58
N SER A 350 -19.90 8.17 24.38
CA SER A 350 -18.77 7.28 24.67
C SER A 350 -17.59 7.50 23.71
N ILE A 351 -17.86 8.03 22.51
CA ILE A 351 -16.85 8.36 21.51
C ILE A 351 -16.35 9.79 21.71
N TYR A 352 -17.27 10.74 21.90
CA TYR A 352 -16.96 12.16 22.10
C TYR A 352 -18.06 12.89 22.88
N ASP A 353 -17.76 13.35 24.10
CA ASP A 353 -18.61 14.21 24.90
C ASP A 353 -17.77 15.32 25.57
N LYS A 354 -17.75 16.49 24.91
CA LYS A 354 -17.02 17.67 25.38
C LYS A 354 -17.59 18.25 26.69
N ASN A 355 -18.88 18.09 26.97
CA ASN A 355 -19.50 18.61 28.19
C ASN A 355 -19.32 17.67 29.39
N GLY A 356 -19.22 16.37 29.11
CA GLY A 356 -18.97 15.33 30.11
C GLY A 356 -17.50 15.02 30.34
N ASP A 357 -16.59 15.75 29.69
CA ASP A 357 -15.13 15.52 29.68
C ASP A 357 -14.74 14.06 29.47
N LYS A 358 -15.40 13.38 28.51
CA LYS A 358 -15.28 11.93 28.33
C LYS A 358 -15.35 11.50 26.87
N GLY A 359 -14.81 10.33 26.61
CA GLY A 359 -14.80 9.69 25.30
C GLY A 359 -13.43 9.78 24.62
N HIS A 360 -13.12 8.77 23.81
CA HIS A 360 -11.78 8.59 23.27
C HIS A 360 -11.30 9.76 22.40
N LEU A 361 -12.19 10.39 21.63
CA LEU A 361 -11.84 11.55 20.80
C LEU A 361 -11.69 12.83 21.64
N TYR A 362 -12.42 12.94 22.76
CA TYR A 362 -12.26 14.05 23.69
C TYR A 362 -10.91 13.95 24.41
N ASP A 363 -10.49 12.76 24.82
CA ASP A 363 -9.18 12.54 25.43
C ASP A 363 -8.04 12.97 24.49
N VAL A 364 -8.20 12.75 23.18
CA VAL A 364 -7.25 13.20 22.16
C VAL A 364 -7.26 14.74 22.04
N GLU A 365 -8.43 15.37 21.93
CA GLU A 365 -8.55 16.85 21.91
C GLU A 365 -7.87 17.47 23.13
N LYS A 366 -8.16 16.93 24.31
CA LYS A 366 -7.61 17.37 25.60
C LYS A 366 -6.09 17.20 25.65
N LYS A 367 -5.56 16.03 25.29
CA LYS A 367 -4.12 15.77 25.33
C LYS A 367 -3.33 16.64 24.35
N LEU A 368 -3.88 16.92 23.17
CA LEU A 368 -3.28 17.83 22.20
C LEU A 368 -3.31 19.28 22.68
N LYS A 369 -4.40 19.70 23.33
CA LYS A 369 -4.47 21.02 23.99
C LYS A 369 -3.43 21.14 25.11
N GLU A 370 -3.33 20.14 25.99
CA GLU A 370 -2.30 20.08 27.04
C GLU A 370 -0.88 20.11 26.46
N TYR A 371 -0.64 19.42 25.34
CA TYR A 371 0.65 19.41 24.65
C TYR A 371 1.00 20.79 24.08
N ALA A 372 0.05 21.45 23.40
CA ALA A 372 0.25 22.79 22.86
C ALA A 372 0.50 23.83 23.96
N GLN A 373 -0.21 23.72 25.09
CA GLN A 373 0.00 24.62 26.25
C GLN A 373 1.44 24.59 26.77
N LYS A 374 2.11 23.43 26.76
CA LYS A 374 3.52 23.33 27.17
C LYS A 374 4.44 24.23 26.34
N PHE A 375 4.14 24.44 25.06
CA PHE A 375 4.94 25.35 24.23
C PHE A 375 4.70 26.84 24.58
N GLY A 376 3.59 27.17 25.24
CA GLY A 376 3.24 28.51 25.71
C GLY A 376 3.68 28.82 27.14
N GLU A 377 4.20 27.85 27.91
CA GLU A 377 4.67 28.06 29.28
C GLU A 377 6.04 28.75 29.33
N ASN A 378 6.14 29.85 30.07
CA ASN A 378 7.41 30.50 30.40
C ASN A 378 8.08 29.79 31.60
N GLY A 379 9.12 28.98 31.36
CA GLY A 379 9.90 28.37 32.44
C GLY A 379 10.65 27.07 32.08
N GLU A 380 11.13 26.36 33.10
CA GLU A 380 11.96 25.13 33.01
C GLU A 380 11.24 23.90 32.42
N GLN A 381 9.95 23.99 32.08
CA GLN A 381 9.15 22.90 31.53
C GLN A 381 8.53 23.19 30.15
N GLY A 382 8.72 24.41 29.61
CA GLY A 382 8.12 24.84 28.34
C GLY A 382 9.06 24.82 27.14
N PHE A 383 8.78 25.62 26.10
CA PHE A 383 9.57 25.64 24.85
C PHE A 383 11.07 25.92 25.07
N LYS A 384 11.41 26.75 26.07
CA LYS A 384 12.80 27.01 26.49
C LYS A 384 13.56 25.73 26.83
N LYS A 385 12.90 24.75 27.48
CA LYS A 385 13.47 23.45 27.80
C LYS A 385 13.70 22.60 26.55
N ILE A 386 12.74 22.61 25.63
CA ILE A 386 12.83 21.86 24.36
C ILE A 386 14.04 22.33 23.55
N VAL A 387 14.25 23.63 23.43
CA VAL A 387 15.43 24.20 22.74
C VAL A 387 16.73 23.82 23.47
N ASN A 388 16.74 23.84 24.80
CA ASN A 388 17.86 23.35 25.61
C ASN A 388 18.17 21.88 25.34
N ASP A 389 17.16 21.02 25.34
CA ASP A 389 17.29 19.58 25.09
C ASP A 389 17.86 19.32 23.68
N TRP A 390 17.46 20.10 22.67
CA TRP A 390 18.05 20.03 21.33
C TRP A 390 19.53 20.42 21.32
N ILE A 391 19.92 21.50 21.99
CA ILE A 391 21.33 21.92 22.10
C ILE A 391 22.16 20.84 22.80
N ASP A 392 21.65 20.29 23.89
CA ASP A 392 22.30 19.22 24.65
C ASP A 392 22.49 17.94 23.83
N ASP A 393 21.48 17.56 23.02
CA ASP A 393 21.55 16.41 22.13
C ASP A 393 22.59 16.61 21.02
N ILE A 394 22.65 17.81 20.44
CA ILE A 394 23.67 18.17 19.44
C ILE A 394 25.08 18.07 20.05
N LEU A 395 25.29 18.67 21.22
CA LEU A 395 26.57 18.64 21.93
C LEU A 395 27.02 17.20 22.24
N LYS A 396 26.09 16.29 22.59
CA LYS A 396 26.40 14.89 22.90
C LYS A 396 26.67 14.02 21.68
N LYS A 397 25.97 14.27 20.56
CA LYS A 397 25.91 13.33 19.41
C LYS A 397 26.72 13.80 18.20
N ASP A 398 26.96 15.10 18.04
CA ASP A 398 27.63 15.63 16.85
C ASP A 398 29.15 15.43 16.93
N GLY A 399 29.69 14.63 16.01
CA GLY A 399 31.11 14.31 15.96
C GLY A 399 31.99 15.49 15.55
N VAL A 400 31.48 16.42 14.74
CA VAL A 400 32.22 17.61 14.29
C VAL A 400 32.34 18.62 15.42
N VAL A 401 31.24 18.85 16.15
CA VAL A 401 31.22 19.71 17.35
C VAL A 401 32.22 19.18 18.37
N ASN A 402 32.14 17.89 18.72
CA ASN A 402 33.04 17.28 19.70
C ASN A 402 34.52 17.31 19.26
N GLN A 403 34.79 17.09 17.98
CA GLN A 403 36.15 17.22 17.45
C GLN A 403 36.67 18.66 17.61
N ARG A 404 35.89 19.66 17.23
CA ARG A 404 36.31 21.07 17.32
C ARG A 404 36.48 21.54 18.75
N LEU A 405 35.61 21.12 19.66
CA LEU A 405 35.77 21.37 21.10
C LEU A 405 37.05 20.70 21.65
N SER A 406 37.35 19.46 21.23
CA SER A 406 38.59 18.77 21.61
C SER A 406 39.84 19.53 21.14
N GLU A 407 39.82 20.02 19.90
CA GLU A 407 40.91 20.81 19.34
C GLU A 407 41.05 22.18 20.03
N TYR A 408 39.94 22.83 20.39
CA TYR A 408 39.94 24.08 21.17
C TYR A 408 40.59 23.88 22.55
N ILE A 409 40.20 22.83 23.27
CA ILE A 409 40.77 22.49 24.59
C ILE A 409 42.27 22.20 24.45
N THR A 410 42.66 21.33 23.51
CA THR A 410 44.05 20.87 23.34
C THR A 410 45.00 22.02 22.97
N LYS A 411 44.60 22.87 22.01
CA LYS A 411 45.42 24.00 21.58
C LYS A 411 45.57 25.05 22.67
N ASN A 412 44.51 25.40 23.39
CA ASN A 412 44.57 26.41 24.44
C ASN A 412 45.24 25.91 25.74
N LYS A 413 45.15 24.60 26.03
CA LYS A 413 45.93 23.95 27.10
C LYS A 413 47.44 24.06 26.85
N SER A 414 47.87 23.89 25.60
CA SER A 414 49.27 24.03 25.18
C SER A 414 49.82 25.45 25.37
N HIS A 415 48.94 26.45 25.55
CA HIS A 415 49.29 27.86 25.75
C HIS A 415 49.04 28.36 27.19
N SER A 416 48.71 27.46 28.13
CA SER A 416 48.38 27.80 29.54
C SER A 416 47.18 28.76 29.68
N TYR A 417 46.21 28.68 28.76
CA TYR A 417 45.03 29.55 28.75
C TYR A 417 44.13 29.33 29.97
N PHE A 418 43.88 28.08 30.35
CA PHE A 418 43.05 27.72 31.50
C PHE A 418 43.84 27.77 32.82
N VAL A 419 43.27 28.38 33.86
CA VAL A 419 43.88 28.51 35.21
C VAL A 419 43.79 27.19 35.99
N THR A 420 42.83 26.35 35.63
CA THR A 420 42.51 25.09 36.32
C THR A 420 42.59 23.91 35.36
N SER A 421 42.83 22.71 35.87
CA SER A 421 42.77 21.47 35.08
C SER A 421 41.34 21.00 34.79
N THR A 422 40.34 21.89 34.90
CA THR A 422 38.91 21.57 34.87
C THR A 422 38.42 21.16 33.48
N TYR A 423 38.98 21.76 32.43
CA TYR A 423 38.57 21.51 31.04
C TYR A 423 39.48 20.46 30.39
N LYS A 424 39.08 19.19 30.45
CA LYS A 424 39.86 18.05 29.91
C LYS A 424 39.24 17.43 28.67
N GLU A 425 37.92 17.41 28.61
CA GLU A 425 37.12 16.73 27.58
C GLU A 425 36.07 17.70 27.02
N PRO A 426 35.56 17.50 25.78
CA PRO A 426 34.50 18.35 25.19
C PRO A 426 33.29 18.57 26.09
N THR A 427 32.87 17.51 26.80
CA THR A 427 31.75 17.54 27.75
C THR A 427 31.93 18.56 28.87
N SER A 428 33.17 18.93 29.21
CA SER A 428 33.50 19.94 30.22
C SER A 428 33.08 21.36 29.80
N LEU A 429 32.83 21.59 28.50
CA LEU A 429 32.38 22.88 27.95
C LEU A 429 30.88 22.94 27.65
N HIS A 430 30.17 21.80 27.67
CA HIS A 430 28.77 21.72 27.24
C HIS A 430 27.87 22.71 28.01
N GLY A 431 27.93 22.71 29.34
CA GLY A 431 27.09 23.61 30.16
C GLY A 431 27.33 25.10 29.86
N ALA A 432 28.60 25.51 29.71
CA ALA A 432 28.94 26.90 29.40
C ALA A 432 28.45 27.32 27.99
N ILE A 433 28.51 26.39 27.03
CA ILE A 433 28.04 26.62 25.65
C ILE A 433 26.51 26.69 25.61
N THR A 434 25.81 25.74 26.25
CA THR A 434 24.36 25.70 26.34
C THR A 434 23.82 26.99 26.96
N GLU A 435 24.38 27.44 28.09
CA GLU A 435 23.97 28.70 28.74
C GLU A 435 24.19 29.92 27.83
N ALA A 436 25.36 30.03 27.19
CA ALA A 436 25.69 31.18 26.36
C ALA A 436 24.79 31.27 25.12
N ILE A 437 24.49 30.15 24.47
CA ILE A 437 23.57 30.10 23.33
C ILE A 437 22.16 30.47 23.79
N MET A 438 21.66 29.89 24.87
CA MET A 438 20.31 30.17 25.37
C MET A 438 20.10 31.62 25.79
N ARG A 439 21.08 32.25 26.46
CA ARG A 439 20.99 33.69 26.80
C ARG A 439 20.94 34.57 25.56
N LYS A 440 21.68 34.20 24.51
CA LYS A 440 21.71 34.98 23.25
C LYS A 440 20.48 34.76 22.37
N LEU A 441 19.75 33.67 22.58
CA LEU A 441 18.50 33.35 21.88
C LEU A 441 17.25 33.62 22.74
N GLU A 442 17.39 34.22 23.91
CA GLU A 442 16.28 34.39 24.86
C GLU A 442 15.12 35.17 24.24
N ARG A 443 15.39 36.22 23.47
CA ARG A 443 14.35 37.01 22.78
C ARG A 443 13.62 36.20 21.72
N GLU A 444 14.34 35.36 20.98
CA GLU A 444 13.80 34.52 19.92
C GLU A 444 12.93 33.40 20.50
N VAL A 445 13.34 32.83 21.65
CA VAL A 445 12.54 31.86 22.41
C VAL A 445 11.30 32.52 23.00
N GLU A 446 11.41 33.72 23.60
CA GLU A 446 10.27 34.48 24.12
C GLU A 446 9.27 34.85 23.03
N ALA A 447 9.75 35.31 21.87
CA ALA A 447 8.90 35.63 20.73
C ALA A 447 8.12 34.39 20.24
N ALA A 448 8.77 33.22 20.19
CA ALA A 448 8.12 31.96 19.83
C ALA A 448 7.04 31.55 20.84
N VAL A 449 7.31 31.67 22.15
CA VAL A 449 6.35 31.37 23.22
C VAL A 449 5.14 32.30 23.18
N GLN A 450 5.35 33.59 22.87
CA GLN A 450 4.25 34.55 22.76
C GLN A 450 3.25 34.21 21.66
N VAL A 451 3.69 33.59 20.55
CA VAL A 451 2.81 33.14 19.46
C VAL A 451 1.85 32.06 19.94
N VAL A 452 2.31 31.11 20.76
CA VAL A 452 1.43 30.10 21.37
C VAL A 452 0.46 30.76 22.35
N ALA A 453 0.94 31.68 23.18
CA ALA A 453 0.10 32.39 24.14
C ALA A 453 -0.99 33.24 23.47
N SER A 454 -0.73 33.80 22.28
CA SER A 454 -1.73 34.51 21.47
C SER A 454 -2.68 33.55 20.75
N ASP A 455 -2.14 32.50 20.13
CA ASP A 455 -2.92 31.55 19.34
C ASP A 455 -3.89 30.78 20.24
N MET A 456 -3.54 30.54 21.52
CA MET A 456 -4.32 29.76 22.49
C MET A 456 -5.30 30.56 23.38
N GLN A 457 -5.56 31.85 23.14
CA GLN A 457 -6.45 32.67 24.00
C GLN A 457 -7.94 32.28 23.96
N THR A 458 -8.38 31.53 22.95
CA THR A 458 -9.76 31.04 22.81
C THR A 458 -9.83 29.51 22.88
N ASP A 459 -11.00 28.94 23.17
CA ASP A 459 -11.17 27.48 23.10
C ASP A 459 -10.94 27.02 21.65
N ASN A 460 -9.83 26.31 21.44
CA ASN A 460 -9.29 25.99 20.14
C ASN A 460 -9.48 24.51 19.83
N GLY A 461 -9.94 24.24 18.61
CA GLY A 461 -9.98 22.90 18.03
C GLY A 461 -8.57 22.29 17.88
N ILE A 462 -8.55 21.00 17.58
CA ILE A 462 -7.35 20.21 17.40
C ILE A 462 -6.40 20.83 16.37
N GLN A 463 -6.94 21.28 15.23
CA GLN A 463 -6.14 21.88 14.16
C GLN A 463 -5.37 23.11 14.65
N ARG A 464 -6.07 24.02 15.34
CA ARG A 464 -5.46 25.24 15.87
C ARG A 464 -4.42 24.98 16.94
N ASN A 465 -4.59 23.93 17.75
CA ASN A 465 -3.59 23.57 18.76
C ASN A 465 -2.29 23.08 18.10
N ILE A 466 -2.37 22.30 17.02
CA ILE A 466 -1.20 21.86 16.25
C ILE A 466 -0.56 23.05 15.54
N GLU A 467 -1.38 23.92 14.97
CA GLU A 467 -0.92 25.13 14.26
C GLU A 467 -0.20 26.12 15.20
N ALA A 468 -0.68 26.29 16.43
CA ALA A 468 0.00 27.09 17.45
C ALA A 468 1.43 26.58 17.73
N VAL A 469 1.60 25.26 17.85
CA VAL A 469 2.94 24.65 18.06
C VAL A 469 3.80 24.81 16.82
N LYS A 470 3.24 24.58 15.62
CA LYS A 470 3.93 24.80 14.34
C LYS A 470 4.45 26.24 14.24
N ASN A 471 3.58 27.21 14.51
CA ASN A 471 3.91 28.63 14.43
C ASN A 471 4.95 29.07 15.47
N CYS A 472 4.93 28.47 16.68
CA CYS A 472 5.98 28.63 17.68
C CYS A 472 7.34 28.26 17.13
N VAL A 473 7.46 27.04 16.59
CA VAL A 473 8.71 26.51 16.04
C VAL A 473 9.14 27.32 14.81
N TYR A 474 8.20 27.69 13.93
CA TYR A 474 8.47 28.53 12.76
C TYR A 474 9.01 29.92 13.14
N THR A 475 8.43 30.55 14.14
CA THR A 475 8.88 31.86 14.64
C THR A 475 10.30 31.77 15.20
N PHE A 476 10.61 30.70 15.94
CA PHE A 476 11.96 30.43 16.39
C PHE A 476 12.94 30.23 15.22
N ILE A 477 12.56 29.48 14.19
CA ILE A 477 13.35 29.26 12.97
C ILE A 477 13.64 30.59 12.27
N ILE A 478 12.66 31.47 12.10
CA ILE A 478 12.86 32.80 11.49
C ILE A 478 13.81 33.65 12.35
N GLY A 479 13.61 33.65 13.66
CA GLY A 479 14.47 34.38 14.59
C GLY A 479 15.93 33.91 14.48
N LEU A 480 16.13 32.59 14.39
CA LEU A 480 17.45 31.97 14.24
C LEU A 480 18.04 32.18 12.84
N ASP A 481 17.26 32.06 11.75
CA ASP A 481 17.69 32.38 10.38
C ASP A 481 18.15 33.84 10.26
N GLY A 482 17.45 34.76 10.94
CA GLY A 482 17.85 36.16 11.02
C GLY A 482 19.23 36.38 11.65
N LYS A 483 19.68 35.48 12.54
CA LYS A 483 21.05 35.47 13.08
C LYS A 483 22.06 34.75 12.19
N LEU A 484 21.59 33.91 11.27
CA LEU A 484 22.39 33.01 10.43
C LEU A 484 22.52 33.48 8.96
N ARG A 485 21.65 34.35 8.45
CA ARG A 485 21.60 34.70 7.02
C ARG A 485 22.91 35.27 6.46
N ILE A 486 23.29 34.66 5.36
CA ILE A 486 24.56 34.71 4.62
C ILE A 486 24.51 35.84 3.56
N GLY A 487 25.52 36.71 3.58
CA GLY A 487 25.76 37.76 2.58
C GLY A 487 26.50 38.98 3.16
N LYS A 488 26.21 39.29 4.42
CA LYS A 488 27.06 40.08 5.33
C LYS A 488 26.95 39.38 6.69
N LEU A 489 27.98 38.64 7.06
CA LEU A 489 28.13 38.14 8.41
C LEU A 489 27.86 39.31 9.39
N GLU A 490 26.84 39.20 10.24
CA GLU A 490 27.09 39.62 11.61
C GLU A 490 28.08 38.62 12.19
N VAL A 491 29.37 38.80 11.86
CA VAL A 491 30.48 38.09 12.51
C VAL A 491 30.34 38.24 14.04
N ASN A 492 29.63 39.28 14.46
CA ASN A 492 29.25 39.64 15.81
C ASN A 492 28.41 38.59 16.56
N PHE A 493 27.45 37.85 15.98
CA PHE A 493 26.59 36.99 16.83
C PHE A 493 27.35 35.77 17.36
N VAL A 494 27.94 34.97 16.47
CA VAL A 494 28.78 33.82 16.85
C VAL A 494 29.96 34.28 17.71
N LYS A 495 30.61 35.40 17.36
CA LYS A 495 31.68 35.97 18.21
C LYS A 495 31.20 36.36 19.59
N LYS A 496 30.03 37.00 19.73
CA LYS A 496 29.44 37.35 21.04
C LYS A 496 29.10 36.11 21.86
N VAL A 497 28.63 35.03 21.24
CA VAL A 497 28.39 33.75 21.93
C VAL A 497 29.73 33.17 22.40
N VAL A 498 30.75 33.13 21.54
CA VAL A 498 32.10 32.65 21.87
C VAL A 498 32.74 33.48 22.98
N GLU A 499 32.66 34.82 22.92
CA GLU A 499 33.12 35.73 23.96
C GLU A 499 32.43 35.46 25.30
N GLU A 500 31.12 35.22 25.26
CA GLU A 500 30.36 34.88 26.47
C GLU A 500 30.77 33.54 27.06
N VAL A 501 30.96 32.52 26.22
CA VAL A 501 31.55 31.23 26.65
C VAL A 501 32.90 31.49 27.30
N GLU A 502 33.82 32.16 26.61
CA GLU A 502 35.18 32.42 27.08
C GLU A 502 35.25 33.28 28.35
N ASN A 503 34.24 34.12 28.62
CA ASN A 503 34.16 34.92 29.84
C ASN A 503 33.69 34.11 31.05
N THR A 504 32.99 33.00 30.83
CA THR A 504 32.63 32.04 31.90
C THR A 504 33.74 31.03 32.21
N LEU A 505 34.76 30.92 31.36
CA LEU A 505 35.89 30.01 31.56
C LEU A 505 36.91 30.59 32.55
N ALA A 506 37.43 29.74 33.44
CA ALA A 506 38.53 30.11 34.34
C ALA A 506 39.86 30.25 33.57
N LYS A 507 40.17 31.45 33.07
CA LYS A 507 41.32 31.77 32.18
C LYS A 507 42.39 32.69 32.80
N ASN A 508 43.65 32.54 32.39
CA ASN A 508 44.79 33.34 32.87
C ASN A 508 44.77 34.75 32.26
N THR A 509 44.58 35.79 33.09
CA THR A 509 44.42 37.20 32.64
C THR A 509 45.73 37.93 32.33
N SER A 510 46.89 37.33 32.62
CA SER A 510 48.21 37.98 32.55
C SER A 510 48.94 37.88 31.20
N LYS A 511 48.34 37.25 30.17
CA LYS A 511 48.96 37.06 28.83
C LYS A 511 48.09 37.69 27.73
N SER A 512 48.72 38.51 26.87
CA SER A 512 48.06 39.32 25.84
C SER A 512 47.11 38.52 24.94
N SER A 513 45.98 39.14 24.59
CA SER A 513 44.84 38.64 23.81
C SER A 513 45.11 38.10 22.40
N GLY A 514 46.36 38.11 21.91
CA GLY A 514 46.72 37.74 20.54
C GLY A 514 47.08 36.26 20.27
N LEU A 515 46.99 35.36 21.26
CA LEU A 515 47.53 33.99 21.19
C LEU A 515 46.50 32.85 21.39
N TYR A 516 45.20 33.12 21.25
CA TYR A 516 44.16 32.12 21.58
C TYR A 516 43.42 31.61 20.35
N TYR A 517 43.26 30.29 20.24
CA TYR A 517 42.64 29.62 19.09
C TYR A 517 41.11 29.60 19.19
N SER A 518 40.48 30.77 19.34
CA SER A 518 39.01 30.90 19.42
C SER A 518 38.30 30.43 18.14
N LEU A 519 39.02 30.32 17.01
CA LEU A 519 38.49 29.81 15.74
C LEU A 519 37.84 28.43 15.87
N ASN A 520 38.42 27.52 16.67
CA ASN A 520 37.84 26.18 16.86
C ASN A 520 36.53 26.21 17.66
N LEU A 521 36.44 27.07 18.67
CA LEU A 521 35.20 27.29 19.42
C LEU A 521 34.17 28.01 18.55
N GLN A 522 34.60 28.94 17.70
CA GLN A 522 33.74 29.63 16.74
C GLN A 522 33.12 28.65 15.73
N ILE A 523 33.91 27.74 15.15
CA ILE A 523 33.41 26.70 14.24
C ILE A 523 32.47 25.74 14.97
N ALA A 524 32.76 25.38 16.23
CA ALA A 524 31.88 24.52 17.03
C ALA A 524 30.52 25.20 17.30
N VAL A 525 30.52 26.48 17.71
CA VAL A 525 29.29 27.25 17.94
C VAL A 525 28.50 27.43 16.63
N GLU A 526 29.17 27.70 15.52
CA GLU A 526 28.53 27.79 14.20
C GLU A 526 27.86 26.46 13.81
N ALA A 527 28.55 25.34 13.99
CA ALA A 527 27.99 24.02 13.74
C ALA A 527 26.77 23.72 14.65
N ILE A 528 26.83 24.10 15.94
CA ILE A 528 25.69 23.93 16.86
C ILE A 528 24.48 24.74 16.41
N LEU A 529 24.66 26.01 16.04
CA LEU A 529 23.55 26.86 15.60
C LEU A 529 22.93 26.38 14.28
N VAL A 530 23.74 25.88 13.35
CA VAL A 530 23.26 25.25 12.10
C VAL A 530 22.49 23.97 12.40
N ALA A 531 23.01 23.11 13.27
CA ALA A 531 22.33 21.88 13.68
C ALA A 531 21.03 22.17 14.45
N LEU A 532 21.01 23.21 15.29
CA LEU A 532 19.81 23.65 16.01
C LEU A 532 18.74 24.18 15.05
N TYR A 533 19.14 24.96 14.04
CA TYR A 533 18.25 25.39 12.97
C TYR A 533 17.67 24.19 12.21
N ALA A 534 18.51 23.23 11.85
CA ALA A 534 18.07 22.01 11.16
C ALA A 534 17.10 21.17 12.01
N ALA A 535 17.37 21.01 13.31
CA ALA A 535 16.50 20.28 14.23
C ALA A 535 15.13 20.97 14.39
N ALA A 536 15.11 22.28 14.62
CA ALA A 536 13.87 23.05 14.69
C ALA A 536 13.09 22.97 13.37
N ARG A 537 13.78 23.08 12.24
CA ARG A 537 13.18 22.96 10.91
C ARG A 537 12.57 21.59 10.65
N GLN A 538 13.25 20.52 11.02
CA GLN A 538 12.70 19.17 10.92
C GLN A 538 11.40 19.04 11.72
N VAL A 539 11.37 19.54 12.96
CA VAL A 539 10.16 19.52 13.80
C VAL A 539 9.02 20.36 13.18
N TYR A 540 9.35 21.52 12.59
CA TYR A 540 8.38 22.31 11.85
C TYR A 540 7.80 21.54 10.65
N GLU A 541 8.64 20.92 9.83
CA GLU A 541 8.22 20.15 8.64
C GLU A 541 7.36 18.94 9.03
N GLU A 542 7.69 18.26 10.13
CA GLU A 542 6.88 17.18 10.70
C GLU A 542 5.50 17.68 11.18
N LEU A 543 5.42 18.87 11.80
CA LEU A 543 4.15 19.50 12.23
C LEU A 543 3.33 20.07 11.05
N GLU A 544 4.01 20.55 10.02
CA GLU A 544 3.41 21.02 8.77
C GLU A 544 2.67 19.88 8.05
N TRP A 545 3.23 18.67 8.07
CA TRP A 545 2.56 17.47 7.52
C TRP A 545 1.21 17.17 8.19
N PHE A 546 1.03 17.50 9.48
CA PHE A 546 -0.24 17.31 10.17
C PHE A 546 -1.29 18.41 9.87
N THR A 547 -0.90 19.53 9.25
CA THR A 547 -1.75 20.73 9.12
C THR A 547 -1.85 21.32 7.70
N SER A 548 -1.11 20.80 6.71
CA SER A 548 -1.06 21.34 5.34
C SER A 548 -2.15 20.78 4.43
N ASP A 549 -2.77 21.66 3.63
CA ASP A 549 -3.73 21.31 2.58
C ASP A 549 -3.05 21.18 1.19
N ASP A 550 -1.78 21.58 1.06
CA ASP A 550 -1.02 21.59 -0.21
C ASP A 550 -0.53 20.18 -0.62
N HIS A 551 -0.73 19.19 0.24
CA HIS A 551 -0.49 17.77 -0.05
C HIS A 551 -1.85 17.07 -0.06
N SER A 552 -2.30 16.68 -1.24
CA SER A 552 -3.67 16.30 -1.59
C SER A 552 -4.33 15.13 -0.85
N ASP A 553 -3.84 14.67 0.30
CA ASP A 553 -4.28 13.40 0.89
C ASP A 553 -4.94 13.44 2.27
N TYR A 554 -4.56 14.28 3.25
CA TYR A 554 -5.26 14.32 4.54
C TYR A 554 -4.71 15.40 5.48
N ASN A 555 -5.53 16.36 5.91
CA ASN A 555 -5.21 17.23 7.04
C ASN A 555 -5.61 16.50 8.34
N PHE A 556 -4.65 16.19 9.21
CA PHE A 556 -4.93 15.36 10.40
C PHE A 556 -5.81 16.10 11.41
N GLY A 557 -5.51 17.35 11.72
CA GLY A 557 -6.29 18.12 12.70
C GLY A 557 -7.72 18.36 12.21
N GLU A 558 -7.87 18.74 10.94
CA GLU A 558 -9.20 18.88 10.32
C GLU A 558 -9.91 17.53 10.18
N GLY A 559 -9.19 16.46 9.84
CA GLY A 559 -9.75 15.12 9.68
C GLY A 559 -10.32 14.54 10.98
N VAL A 560 -9.65 14.76 12.12
CA VAL A 560 -10.18 14.36 13.43
C VAL A 560 -11.35 15.25 13.85
N GLU A 561 -11.30 16.56 13.59
CA GLU A 561 -12.44 17.45 13.84
C GLU A 561 -13.64 17.10 12.96
N ASN A 562 -13.41 16.74 11.70
CA ASN A 562 -14.44 16.30 10.78
C ASN A 562 -15.01 14.94 11.24
N ALA A 563 -14.19 14.02 11.76
CA ALA A 563 -14.68 12.80 12.40
C ALA A 563 -15.54 13.08 13.65
N ILE A 564 -15.17 14.06 14.48
CA ILE A 564 -15.98 14.52 15.62
C ILE A 564 -17.31 15.09 15.12
N LYS A 565 -17.27 15.98 14.13
CA LYS A 565 -18.47 16.55 13.48
C LYS A 565 -19.34 15.45 12.87
N ASP A 566 -18.75 14.46 12.22
CA ASP A 566 -19.46 13.35 11.58
C ASP A 566 -20.10 12.40 12.60
N ILE A 567 -19.44 12.11 13.73
CA ILE A 567 -20.05 11.34 14.84
C ILE A 567 -21.23 12.11 15.44
N GLN A 568 -21.07 13.43 15.65
CA GLN A 568 -22.15 14.28 16.17
C GLN A 568 -23.30 14.40 15.16
N ALA A 569 -22.97 14.56 13.87
CA ALA A 569 -23.92 14.60 12.78
C ALA A 569 -24.59 13.24 12.54
N LEU A 570 -23.93 12.13 12.80
CA LEU A 570 -24.52 10.79 12.76
C LEU A 570 -25.60 10.66 13.83
N GLY A 571 -25.33 11.11 15.06
CA GLY A 571 -26.35 11.23 16.11
C GLY A 571 -27.54 12.08 15.65
N GLY A 572 -27.27 13.22 15.00
CA GLY A 572 -28.31 14.11 14.45
C GLY A 572 -29.06 13.56 13.24
N LYS A 573 -28.40 12.82 12.34
CA LYS A 573 -29.00 12.20 11.14
C LYS A 573 -29.85 11.00 11.52
N ILE A 574 -29.40 10.18 12.48
CA ILE A 574 -30.19 9.10 13.06
C ILE A 574 -31.42 9.70 13.77
N LYS A 575 -31.24 10.78 14.55
CA LYS A 575 -32.36 11.53 15.15
C LYS A 575 -33.36 12.02 14.11
N SER A 576 -32.89 12.62 13.01
CA SER A 576 -33.74 13.14 11.94
C SER A 576 -34.47 12.02 11.18
N ALA A 577 -33.78 10.91 10.90
CA ALA A 577 -34.35 9.72 10.27
C ALA A 577 -35.38 9.00 11.15
N LEU A 578 -35.37 9.24 12.46
CA LEU A 578 -36.30 8.68 13.44
C LEU A 578 -37.45 9.63 13.80
N SER A 579 -37.32 10.95 13.61
CA SER A 579 -38.21 11.94 14.26
C SER A 579 -38.82 13.04 13.38
N ASP A 580 -38.37 13.29 12.15
CA ASP A 580 -38.80 14.48 11.39
C ASP A 580 -39.80 14.16 10.24
N PRO A 581 -41.07 14.63 10.33
CA PRO A 581 -42.05 14.52 9.24
C PRO A 581 -41.84 15.51 8.08
N ALA A 582 -40.88 16.44 8.16
CA ALA A 582 -40.86 17.65 7.32
C ALA A 582 -40.18 17.51 5.94
N LEU A 583 -39.55 16.38 5.59
CA LEU A 583 -38.93 16.20 4.26
C LEU A 583 -39.92 15.53 3.29
N SER A 584 -40.84 16.33 2.75
CA SER A 584 -41.88 15.94 1.79
C SER A 584 -41.37 15.53 0.39
N SER A 585 -40.18 14.94 0.27
CA SER A 585 -39.66 14.41 -1.00
C SER A 585 -38.61 13.29 -0.89
N GLY A 586 -38.36 12.73 0.31
CA GLY A 586 -37.41 11.63 0.54
C GLY A 586 -38.07 10.29 0.93
N PRO A 587 -37.30 9.17 1.03
CA PRO A 587 -37.83 7.87 1.41
C PRO A 587 -38.44 7.93 2.81
N SER A 588 -39.59 7.29 2.98
CA SER A 588 -40.35 7.18 4.24
C SER A 588 -39.45 6.83 5.44
N THR A 589 -39.64 7.52 6.56
CA THR A 589 -38.89 7.21 7.80
C THR A 589 -39.19 5.80 8.28
N LEU A 590 -38.33 5.22 9.12
CA LEU A 590 -38.59 3.89 9.71
C LEU A 590 -39.93 3.87 10.45
N GLY A 591 -40.24 4.95 11.18
CA GLY A 591 -41.52 5.13 11.86
C GLY A 591 -42.70 5.20 10.89
N ASP A 592 -42.55 5.87 9.74
CA ASP A 592 -43.60 5.93 8.71
C ASP A 592 -43.82 4.57 8.06
N ASN A 593 -42.77 3.82 7.71
CA ASN A 593 -42.91 2.50 7.09
C ASN A 593 -43.57 1.49 8.04
N VAL A 594 -43.13 1.46 9.30
CA VAL A 594 -43.72 0.61 10.34
C VAL A 594 -45.18 1.00 10.59
N MET A 595 -45.49 2.30 10.71
CA MET A 595 -46.86 2.75 10.93
C MET A 595 -47.77 2.57 9.71
N VAL A 596 -47.26 2.71 8.47
CA VAL A 596 -48.04 2.46 7.24
C VAL A 596 -48.49 1.00 7.22
N GLU A 597 -47.59 0.07 7.46
CA GLU A 597 -47.92 -1.36 7.42
C GLU A 597 -48.77 -1.78 8.63
N ILE A 598 -48.49 -1.27 9.83
CA ILE A 598 -49.35 -1.46 11.02
C ILE A 598 -50.76 -0.93 10.77
N ASN A 599 -50.89 0.29 10.25
CA ASN A 599 -52.18 0.90 9.94
C ASN A 599 -52.91 0.09 8.87
N ARG A 600 -52.21 -0.36 7.83
CA ARG A 600 -52.79 -1.19 6.78
C ARG A 600 -53.29 -2.51 7.34
N LYS A 601 -52.47 -3.24 8.09
CA LYS A 601 -52.84 -4.52 8.70
C LYS A 601 -53.98 -4.38 9.71
N LEU A 602 -53.96 -3.34 10.55
CA LEU A 602 -55.05 -3.04 11.49
C LEU A 602 -56.34 -2.70 10.75
N ASN A 603 -56.28 -1.92 9.67
CA ASN A 603 -57.45 -1.61 8.85
C ASN A 603 -57.97 -2.85 8.11
N ASP A 604 -57.09 -3.70 7.57
CA ASP A 604 -57.46 -4.95 6.90
C ASP A 604 -58.15 -5.93 7.89
N LYS A 605 -57.74 -5.91 9.16
CA LYS A 605 -58.28 -6.80 10.19
C LYS A 605 -59.53 -6.25 10.89
N ILE A 606 -59.55 -4.97 11.29
CA ILE A 606 -60.64 -4.38 12.08
C ILE A 606 -61.65 -3.62 11.21
N GLY A 607 -61.21 -3.08 10.07
CA GLY A 607 -62.05 -2.29 9.16
C GLY A 607 -61.53 -0.88 8.93
N ASN A 608 -61.96 -0.28 7.82
CA ASN A 608 -61.75 1.13 7.51
C ASN A 608 -62.88 1.98 8.09
N ASP A 609 -62.69 3.29 8.16
CA ASP A 609 -63.76 4.22 8.54
C ASP A 609 -64.95 4.11 7.58
N GLU A 610 -66.15 4.10 8.16
CA GLU A 610 -67.39 4.05 7.39
C GLU A 610 -67.60 5.36 6.61
N LYS A 611 -68.13 5.29 5.39
CA LYS A 611 -68.30 6.47 4.52
C LYS A 611 -69.56 7.25 4.92
N GLY A 612 -69.41 8.52 5.35
CA GLY A 612 -70.49 9.44 5.73
C GLY A 612 -70.15 10.23 7.00
N SER A 613 -70.64 11.46 7.16
CA SER A 613 -70.30 12.33 8.32
C SER A 613 -71.45 12.39 9.33
N PRO A 614 -71.19 12.26 10.65
CA PRO A 614 -69.90 11.94 11.28
C PRO A 614 -69.60 10.43 11.21
N SER A 615 -68.38 10.07 10.77
CA SER A 615 -67.91 8.68 10.69
C SER A 615 -67.31 8.24 12.02
N ASN A 616 -68.16 7.78 12.94
CA ASN A 616 -67.75 7.29 14.26
C ASN A 616 -67.76 5.75 14.36
N ARG A 617 -67.76 5.03 13.23
CA ARG A 617 -67.86 3.56 13.15
C ARG A 617 -66.90 3.01 12.11
N VAL A 618 -66.51 1.74 12.26
CA VAL A 618 -65.77 0.99 11.22
C VAL A 618 -66.70 0.21 10.28
N THR A 619 -66.27 0.10 9.03
CA THR A 619 -66.78 -0.87 8.06
C THR A 619 -66.08 -2.21 8.30
N LEU A 620 -66.79 -3.18 8.87
CA LEU A 620 -66.24 -4.51 9.15
C LEU A 620 -65.81 -5.22 7.86
N PRO A 621 -64.54 -5.69 7.75
CA PRO A 621 -64.07 -6.46 6.61
C PRO A 621 -64.80 -7.79 6.49
N THR A 622 -65.34 -8.08 5.31
CA THR A 622 -66.14 -9.29 5.08
C THR A 622 -65.35 -10.57 5.33
N ASP A 623 -64.06 -10.61 5.01
CA ASP A 623 -63.23 -11.82 5.19
C ASP A 623 -62.97 -12.14 6.66
N THR A 624 -62.80 -11.11 7.51
CA THR A 624 -62.49 -11.28 8.94
C THR A 624 -63.76 -11.48 9.77
N PHE A 625 -64.83 -10.72 9.46
CA PHE A 625 -66.07 -10.72 10.23
C PHE A 625 -67.22 -11.43 9.52
N ASN A 626 -66.94 -12.32 8.55
CA ASN A 626 -67.98 -13.02 7.78
C ASN A 626 -69.03 -13.69 8.70
N GLY A 627 -68.58 -14.40 9.72
CA GLY A 627 -69.47 -15.08 10.68
C GLY A 627 -70.40 -14.11 11.42
N TYR A 628 -69.86 -12.96 11.84
CA TYR A 628 -70.63 -11.91 12.49
C TYR A 628 -71.58 -11.21 11.50
N LEU A 629 -71.10 -10.82 10.31
CA LEU A 629 -71.92 -10.15 9.29
C LEU A 629 -73.04 -11.04 8.75
N ASN A 630 -72.85 -12.37 8.71
CA ASN A 630 -73.93 -13.30 8.42
C ASN A 630 -74.99 -13.32 9.53
N SER A 631 -74.63 -12.94 10.75
CA SER A 631 -75.53 -12.90 11.90
C SER A 631 -76.21 -11.54 12.04
N VAL A 632 -75.49 -10.43 11.92
CA VAL A 632 -76.01 -9.05 11.98
C VAL A 632 -75.30 -8.21 10.90
N ASN A 633 -76.07 -7.62 10.00
CA ASN A 633 -75.56 -6.78 8.92
C ASN A 633 -76.32 -5.47 8.80
N THR A 634 -75.68 -4.37 9.17
CA THR A 634 -76.21 -3.01 9.08
C THR A 634 -75.69 -2.23 7.88
N THR A 635 -74.82 -2.82 7.05
CA THR A 635 -74.10 -2.09 5.97
C THR A 635 -74.99 -1.50 4.89
N GLY A 636 -76.23 -2.00 4.74
CA GLY A 636 -77.23 -1.48 3.80
C GLY A 636 -78.05 -0.29 4.33
N LEU A 637 -77.96 0.03 5.63
CA LEU A 637 -78.73 1.10 6.26
C LEU A 637 -78.07 2.47 5.98
N ARG A 638 -78.80 3.39 5.34
CA ARG A 638 -78.31 4.74 5.01
C ARG A 638 -79.01 5.80 5.88
N GLY A 639 -78.23 6.55 6.67
CA GLY A 639 -78.70 7.60 7.57
C GLY A 639 -78.80 7.17 9.03
N SER A 640 -78.65 8.11 9.97
CA SER A 640 -78.68 7.85 11.43
C SER A 640 -79.99 7.20 11.90
N ASP A 641 -81.09 7.53 11.22
CA ASP A 641 -82.46 7.19 11.63
C ASP A 641 -82.96 5.88 10.99
N ALA A 642 -82.14 5.24 10.15
CA ALA A 642 -82.50 3.97 9.54
C ALA A 642 -82.52 2.84 10.60
N ALA A 643 -83.67 2.19 10.78
CA ALA A 643 -83.84 1.09 11.73
C ALA A 643 -83.74 -0.27 11.05
N LEU A 644 -83.26 -1.28 11.78
CA LEU A 644 -83.36 -2.67 11.34
C LEU A 644 -84.84 -3.06 11.27
N GLN A 645 -85.24 -3.69 10.17
CA GLN A 645 -86.61 -4.14 9.93
C GLN A 645 -86.72 -5.66 9.89
N GLY A 646 -85.59 -6.38 9.94
CA GLY A 646 -85.47 -7.82 9.80
C GLY A 646 -85.53 -8.32 8.36
N ASN A 647 -85.05 -7.52 7.41
CA ASN A 647 -85.00 -7.91 6.00
C ASN A 647 -83.93 -9.00 5.76
N PRO A 648 -84.05 -9.84 4.72
CA PRO A 648 -83.09 -10.91 4.43
C PRO A 648 -81.62 -10.48 4.33
N GLY A 649 -81.35 -9.22 3.97
CA GLY A 649 -80.00 -8.65 3.89
C GLY A 649 -79.42 -8.16 5.22
N GLU A 650 -80.19 -8.16 6.30
CA GLU A 650 -79.81 -7.60 7.61
C GLU A 650 -79.15 -8.62 8.54
N GLY A 651 -78.95 -9.86 8.08
CA GLY A 651 -78.35 -10.95 8.83
C GLY A 651 -79.37 -11.86 9.52
N LYS A 652 -78.91 -13.06 9.92
CA LYS A 652 -79.77 -14.11 10.48
C LYS A 652 -80.52 -13.69 11.74
N LEU A 653 -79.89 -12.88 12.61
CA LEU A 653 -80.47 -12.48 13.89
C LEU A 653 -81.60 -11.45 13.71
N PRO A 654 -81.46 -10.33 12.96
CA PRO A 654 -82.58 -9.44 12.67
C PRO A 654 -83.72 -10.14 11.93
N VAL A 655 -83.40 -11.04 10.99
CA VAL A 655 -84.41 -11.86 10.29
C VAL A 655 -85.16 -12.75 11.27
N ALA A 656 -84.46 -13.50 12.14
CA ALA A 656 -85.09 -14.36 13.14
C ALA A 656 -85.94 -13.55 14.13
N ILE A 657 -85.45 -12.40 14.59
CA ILE A 657 -86.21 -11.51 15.49
C ILE A 657 -87.49 -11.02 14.80
N LYS A 658 -87.43 -10.64 13.52
CA LYS A 658 -88.62 -10.20 12.76
C LYS A 658 -89.55 -11.36 12.42
N GLN A 659 -89.03 -12.57 12.24
CA GLN A 659 -89.84 -13.77 12.06
C GLN A 659 -90.76 -14.01 13.26
N ILE A 660 -90.40 -13.60 14.48
CA ILE A 660 -91.27 -13.66 15.66
C ILE A 660 -92.54 -12.84 15.43
N GLU A 661 -92.39 -11.59 15.00
CA GLU A 661 -93.50 -10.70 14.69
C GLU A 661 -94.31 -11.19 13.48
N GLN A 662 -93.64 -11.60 12.40
CA GLN A 662 -94.30 -12.11 11.20
C GLN A 662 -95.12 -13.36 11.48
N THR A 663 -94.57 -14.29 12.27
CA THR A 663 -95.26 -15.52 12.67
C THR A 663 -96.51 -15.21 13.49
N ILE A 664 -96.43 -14.24 14.40
CA ILE A 664 -97.59 -13.81 15.19
C ILE A 664 -98.65 -13.10 14.33
N ASN A 665 -98.22 -12.33 13.31
CA ASN A 665 -99.08 -11.43 12.54
C ASN A 665 -99.65 -12.00 11.23
N HIS A 666 -99.02 -12.98 10.62
CA HIS A 666 -99.37 -13.45 9.26
C HIS A 666 -99.70 -14.94 9.18
N ASN A 667 -99.63 -15.66 10.29
CA ASN A 667 -99.99 -17.06 10.32
C ASN A 667 -101.40 -17.22 10.91
N GLU A 668 -102.28 -17.85 10.14
CA GLU A 668 -103.72 -18.01 10.44
C GLU A 668 -103.98 -18.75 11.77
N THR A 669 -102.93 -19.39 12.31
CA THR A 669 -102.99 -20.11 13.59
C THR A 669 -102.50 -19.34 14.81
N TYR A 670 -102.09 -18.08 14.66
CA TYR A 670 -101.56 -17.23 15.73
C TYR A 670 -102.49 -16.04 16.01
N LEU A 671 -101.94 -14.86 16.33
CA LEU A 671 -102.72 -13.68 16.72
C LEU A 671 -103.10 -12.80 15.51
N GLN A 672 -102.90 -13.28 14.28
CA GLN A 672 -103.22 -12.56 13.02
C GLN A 672 -104.65 -12.01 13.04
N HIS A 673 -105.60 -12.82 13.52
CA HIS A 673 -107.02 -12.50 13.52
C HIS A 673 -107.45 -11.56 14.66
N VAL A 674 -106.60 -11.33 15.67
CA VAL A 674 -106.88 -10.39 16.78
C VAL A 674 -106.44 -8.98 16.38
N VAL A 675 -107.41 -8.06 16.26
CA VAL A 675 -107.19 -6.73 15.64
C VAL A 675 -107.64 -5.56 16.54
N LYS A 676 -107.04 -4.38 16.35
CA LYS A 676 -107.42 -3.11 17.00
C LYS A 676 -108.40 -2.40 16.07
N ASP A 677 -109.68 -2.26 16.41
CA ASP A 677 -110.52 -1.29 15.70
C ASP A 677 -111.32 -0.41 16.65
N THR A 678 -111.26 0.88 16.31
CA THR A 678 -112.04 2.01 16.78
C THR A 678 -113.26 2.18 15.89
N SER A 679 -114.40 2.47 16.48
CA SER A 679 -115.72 2.62 15.87
C SER A 679 -115.70 3.44 14.55
N ASN A 680 -116.22 2.83 13.47
CA ASN A 680 -116.69 3.43 12.19
C ASN A 680 -115.91 3.08 10.91
N SER A 681 -116.28 2.00 10.23
CA SER A 681 -116.35 1.95 8.76
C SER A 681 -117.26 0.81 8.29
N GLY A 682 -118.06 1.08 7.26
CA GLY A 682 -119.12 0.21 6.74
C GLY A 682 -118.66 -0.86 5.75
N ASP A 683 -117.50 -1.47 5.93
CA ASP A 683 -117.01 -2.53 5.05
C ASP A 683 -117.40 -3.93 5.56
N VAL A 684 -117.64 -4.84 4.60
CA VAL A 684 -118.01 -6.25 4.82
C VAL A 684 -116.95 -6.93 5.70
N LYS A 685 -117.30 -7.16 6.97
CA LYS A 685 -116.51 -7.90 7.95
C LYS A 685 -116.30 -9.33 7.44
N SER A 686 -115.05 -9.79 7.33
CA SER A 686 -114.78 -11.22 7.19
C SER A 686 -115.06 -11.94 8.52
N ASP A 687 -115.67 -13.12 8.45
CA ASP A 687 -116.11 -13.91 9.61
C ASP A 687 -114.95 -14.46 10.49
N LEU A 688 -113.70 -14.14 10.16
CA LEU A 688 -112.49 -14.69 10.78
C LEU A 688 -111.70 -13.70 11.66
N LYS A 689 -112.10 -12.43 11.81
CA LYS A 689 -111.36 -11.44 12.63
C LYS A 689 -112.06 -11.15 13.98
N PHE A 690 -111.28 -11.11 15.05
CA PHE A 690 -111.72 -10.80 16.43
C PHE A 690 -111.53 -9.30 16.73
N TYR A 691 -112.60 -8.53 16.57
CA TYR A 691 -112.76 -7.12 16.92
C TYR A 691 -113.18 -6.93 18.39
N THR A 692 -113.13 -5.70 18.90
CA THR A 692 -113.53 -5.35 20.28
C THR A 692 -114.99 -5.68 20.57
N ASP A 693 -115.84 -5.65 19.54
CA ASP A 693 -117.26 -5.95 19.61
C ASP A 693 -117.59 -7.42 19.23
N THR A 694 -116.61 -8.28 18.92
CA THR A 694 -116.86 -9.63 18.39
C THR A 694 -117.65 -10.52 19.35
N PHE A 695 -117.27 -10.58 20.63
CA PHE A 695 -117.97 -11.43 21.59
C PHE A 695 -119.28 -10.81 22.07
N GLU A 696 -119.42 -9.49 22.01
CA GLU A 696 -120.70 -8.78 22.16
C GLU A 696 -121.68 -9.17 21.03
N LYS A 697 -121.18 -9.15 19.79
CA LYS A 697 -121.68 -9.85 18.58
C LYS A 697 -122.36 -11.19 18.82
N LEU A 698 -121.50 -12.10 19.24
CA LEU A 698 -121.84 -13.50 19.44
C LEU A 698 -122.80 -13.66 20.62
N PHE A 699 -122.58 -12.92 21.71
CA PHE A 699 -123.50 -12.89 22.85
C PHE A 699 -124.90 -12.41 22.45
N ASP A 700 -125.02 -11.35 21.65
CA ASP A 700 -126.30 -10.89 21.12
C ASP A 700 -126.95 -11.90 20.17
N THR A 701 -126.14 -12.69 19.47
CA THR A 701 -126.61 -13.78 18.60
C THR A 701 -127.12 -14.96 19.41
N VAL A 702 -126.42 -15.37 20.46
CA VAL A 702 -126.86 -16.37 21.44
C VAL A 702 -128.13 -15.89 22.16
N LYS A 703 -128.19 -14.62 22.56
CA LYS A 703 -129.37 -14.01 23.19
C LYS A 703 -130.58 -14.01 22.25
N ARG A 704 -130.38 -13.75 20.95
CA ARG A 704 -131.41 -13.87 19.90
C ARG A 704 -131.81 -15.32 19.64
N ALA A 705 -130.86 -16.25 19.56
CA ALA A 705 -131.14 -17.67 19.36
C ALA A 705 -131.88 -18.29 20.55
N LEU A 706 -131.52 -17.91 21.79
CA LEU A 706 -132.21 -18.31 23.00
C LEU A 706 -133.64 -17.74 23.04
N ASN A 707 -133.86 -16.52 22.53
CA ASN A 707 -135.21 -15.97 22.35
C ASN A 707 -136.01 -16.79 21.33
N VAL A 708 -135.42 -17.12 20.17
CA VAL A 708 -136.06 -17.93 19.14
C VAL A 708 -136.38 -19.35 19.65
N LEU A 709 -135.50 -19.95 20.45
CA LEU A 709 -135.74 -21.23 21.11
C LEU A 709 -136.90 -21.13 22.11
N CYS A 710 -136.93 -20.08 22.94
CA CYS A 710 -138.04 -19.82 23.86
C CYS A 710 -139.36 -19.61 23.09
N GLU A 711 -139.35 -18.87 21.98
CA GLU A 711 -140.50 -18.65 21.11
C GLU A 711 -140.96 -19.94 20.39
N ALA A 712 -140.03 -20.83 20.03
CA ALA A 712 -140.34 -22.13 19.45
C ALA A 712 -140.99 -23.07 20.49
N VAL A 713 -140.48 -23.08 21.72
CA VAL A 713 -141.08 -23.80 22.86
C VAL A 713 -142.47 -23.23 23.21
N GLU A 714 -142.64 -21.91 23.17
CA GLU A 714 -143.93 -21.23 23.39
C GLU A 714 -144.95 -21.52 22.27
N LYS A 715 -144.52 -21.60 20.99
CA LYS A 715 -145.39 -21.97 19.87
C LYS A 715 -145.89 -23.41 19.94
N ILE A 716 -145.09 -24.33 20.49
CA ILE A 716 -145.46 -25.74 20.66
C ILE A 716 -146.43 -25.91 21.83
N ALA A 717 -146.30 -25.13 22.90
CA ALA A 717 -147.22 -25.14 24.05
C ALA A 717 -148.64 -24.61 23.76
N GLY A 718 -148.87 -24.00 22.59
CA GLY A 718 -150.12 -23.31 22.22
C GLY A 718 -151.10 -24.09 21.33
N LYS A 719 -150.80 -25.34 20.92
CA LYS A 719 -151.72 -26.17 20.10
C LYS A 719 -151.82 -27.59 20.68
N GLY A 720 -153.04 -27.98 21.04
CA GLY A 720 -153.35 -29.24 21.73
C GLY A 720 -153.20 -30.50 20.87
N ASP A 721 -152.89 -31.57 21.59
CA ASP A 721 -153.17 -33.00 21.41
C ASP A 721 -152.79 -33.82 20.17
N ASP A 722 -152.10 -33.31 19.14
CA ASP A 722 -151.58 -34.20 18.06
C ASP A 722 -150.21 -33.77 17.48
N ALA A 723 -149.12 -33.96 18.22
CA ALA A 723 -147.76 -33.83 17.69
C ALA A 723 -146.87 -35.01 18.13
N GLU A 724 -146.27 -35.72 17.16
CA GLU A 724 -145.37 -36.85 17.37
C GLU A 724 -144.10 -36.47 18.16
N ASP A 725 -143.76 -37.33 19.12
CA ASP A 725 -142.64 -37.34 20.08
C ASP A 725 -141.22 -37.24 19.45
N GLY A 726 -141.11 -37.04 18.13
CA GLY A 726 -139.84 -37.00 17.38
C GLY A 726 -139.29 -35.60 17.07
N THR A 727 -140.10 -34.54 17.08
CA THR A 727 -139.67 -33.22 16.57
C THR A 727 -138.91 -32.38 17.59
N LEU A 728 -139.20 -32.52 18.89
CA LEU A 728 -138.53 -31.75 19.96
C LEU A 728 -137.09 -32.23 20.17
N LYS A 729 -136.86 -33.55 20.16
CA LYS A 729 -135.55 -34.17 20.33
C LYS A 729 -134.60 -33.84 19.18
N HIS A 730 -135.09 -33.84 17.94
CA HIS A 730 -134.27 -33.51 16.76
C HIS A 730 -133.88 -32.01 16.72
N VAL A 731 -134.76 -31.10 17.16
CA VAL A 731 -134.45 -29.66 17.28
C VAL A 731 -133.46 -29.39 18.42
N LEU A 732 -133.56 -30.10 19.54
CA LEU A 732 -132.62 -30.03 20.68
C LEU A 732 -131.23 -30.59 20.35
N GLU A 733 -131.15 -31.73 19.65
CA GLU A 733 -129.89 -32.32 19.19
C GLU A 733 -129.22 -31.45 18.12
N THR A 734 -129.98 -30.87 17.18
CA THR A 734 -129.44 -29.95 16.16
C THR A 734 -128.96 -28.62 16.76
N PHE A 735 -129.61 -28.10 17.81
CA PHE A 735 -129.19 -26.88 18.51
C PHE A 735 -127.91 -27.09 19.34
N CYS A 736 -127.73 -28.26 19.97
CA CYS A 736 -126.48 -28.63 20.64
C CYS A 736 -125.33 -28.86 19.65
N ASP A 737 -125.59 -29.47 18.48
CA ASP A 737 -124.57 -29.72 17.45
C ASP A 737 -124.11 -28.42 16.74
N GLN A 738 -124.99 -27.42 16.62
CA GLN A 738 -124.68 -26.11 16.02
C GLN A 738 -124.05 -25.09 17.00
N ALA A 739 -124.34 -25.17 18.31
CA ALA A 739 -123.78 -24.24 19.30
C ALA A 739 -122.37 -24.61 19.80
N VAL A 740 -121.95 -25.88 19.68
CA VAL A 740 -120.70 -26.40 20.29
C VAL A 740 -119.55 -26.59 19.30
N LYS A 741 -119.78 -26.71 17.98
CA LYS A 741 -118.69 -26.89 16.99
C LYS A 741 -117.89 -25.61 16.63
N GLY A 742 -118.13 -24.50 17.32
CA GLY A 742 -117.46 -23.21 17.04
C GLY A 742 -116.29 -22.83 17.96
N ILE A 743 -116.03 -23.55 19.06
CA ILE A 743 -114.95 -23.18 20.00
C ILE A 743 -113.74 -24.09 19.74
N ASN A 744 -112.90 -23.65 18.80
CA ASN A 744 -111.63 -24.29 18.46
C ASN A 744 -110.62 -24.16 19.63
N ALA A 745 -110.68 -25.08 20.60
CA ALA A 745 -109.63 -25.28 21.61
C ALA A 745 -108.25 -25.60 20.98
N ASN A 746 -108.24 -25.99 19.69
CA ASN A 746 -107.03 -26.32 18.92
C ASN A 746 -106.14 -25.12 18.55
N GLN A 747 -106.67 -23.88 18.49
CA GLN A 747 -105.88 -22.70 18.08
C GLN A 747 -105.04 -22.11 19.23
N LEU A 748 -105.57 -22.04 20.46
CA LEU A 748 -104.84 -21.55 21.65
C LEU A 748 -103.73 -22.53 22.08
N THR A 749 -103.98 -23.84 21.96
CA THR A 749 -102.98 -24.89 22.22
C THR A 749 -101.82 -24.84 21.21
N LYS A 750 -102.07 -24.34 19.99
CA LYS A 750 -101.05 -24.16 18.97
C LYS A 750 -100.14 -22.96 19.25
N ILE A 751 -100.70 -21.78 19.58
CA ILE A 751 -99.95 -20.59 20.04
C ILE A 751 -99.00 -20.93 21.19
N LEU A 752 -99.46 -21.78 22.12
CA LEU A 752 -98.66 -22.26 23.24
C LEU A 752 -97.47 -23.13 22.78
N ASN A 753 -97.70 -24.06 21.85
CA ASN A 753 -96.64 -24.91 21.29
C ASN A 753 -95.62 -24.08 20.50
N ASP A 754 -96.05 -23.00 19.85
CA ASP A 754 -95.19 -22.15 19.04
C ASP A 754 -94.31 -21.21 19.86
N LEU A 755 -94.83 -20.62 20.94
CA LEU A 755 -94.02 -19.89 21.92
C LEU A 755 -93.00 -20.83 22.60
N THR A 756 -93.38 -22.10 22.81
CA THR A 756 -92.46 -23.13 23.32
C THR A 756 -91.36 -23.46 22.30
N HIS A 757 -91.66 -23.49 21.00
CA HIS A 757 -90.67 -23.71 19.94
C HIS A 757 -89.70 -22.53 19.79
N LEU A 758 -90.19 -21.29 19.86
CA LEU A 758 -89.36 -20.07 19.81
C LEU A 758 -88.32 -20.04 20.96
N MET A 759 -88.74 -20.43 22.17
CA MET A 759 -87.84 -20.61 23.31
C MET A 759 -86.85 -21.75 23.10
N GLY A 760 -87.30 -22.90 22.59
CA GLY A 760 -86.49 -24.11 22.50
C GLY A 760 -85.42 -24.11 21.41
N ARG A 761 -85.58 -23.30 20.36
CA ARG A 761 -84.69 -23.33 19.19
C ARG A 761 -83.98 -22.01 18.92
N ASP A 762 -84.73 -20.93 18.74
CA ASP A 762 -84.16 -19.71 18.14
C ASP A 762 -83.36 -18.89 19.16
N VAL A 763 -83.84 -18.72 20.39
CA VAL A 763 -83.10 -18.02 21.45
C VAL A 763 -81.87 -18.81 21.93
N VAL A 764 -82.00 -20.14 22.05
CA VAL A 764 -80.91 -21.03 22.47
C VAL A 764 -79.74 -21.00 21.48
N THR A 765 -80.02 -21.05 20.17
CA THR A 765 -78.97 -21.03 19.13
C THR A 765 -78.10 -19.76 19.21
N VAL A 766 -78.70 -18.61 19.55
CA VAL A 766 -77.97 -17.33 19.66
C VAL A 766 -77.13 -17.27 20.95
N ILE A 767 -77.62 -17.83 22.05
CA ILE A 767 -76.86 -17.96 23.31
C ILE A 767 -75.63 -18.86 23.11
N GLU A 768 -75.77 -19.96 22.36
CA GLU A 768 -74.66 -20.86 22.03
C GLU A 768 -73.59 -20.18 21.16
N ALA A 769 -73.99 -19.37 20.17
CA ALA A 769 -73.06 -18.61 19.34
C ALA A 769 -72.26 -17.58 20.15
N ALA A 770 -72.91 -16.85 21.07
CA ALA A 770 -72.22 -15.94 21.99
C ALA A 770 -71.20 -16.68 22.89
N ASN A 771 -71.54 -17.89 23.34
CA ASN A 771 -70.65 -18.71 24.15
C ASN A 771 -69.44 -19.26 23.35
N SER A 772 -69.64 -19.64 22.09
CA SER A 772 -68.56 -20.07 21.18
C SER A 772 -67.51 -18.97 20.99
N PHE A 773 -67.96 -17.74 20.79
CA PHE A 773 -67.07 -16.58 20.64
C PHE A 773 -66.19 -16.37 21.87
N ILE A 774 -66.79 -16.36 23.07
CA ILE A 774 -66.09 -16.11 24.34
C ILE A 774 -65.06 -17.21 24.62
N THR A 775 -65.42 -18.47 24.40
CA THR A 775 -64.62 -19.62 24.83
C THR A 775 -63.53 -20.04 23.83
N LYS A 776 -63.69 -19.76 22.53
CA LYS A 776 -62.82 -20.29 21.48
C LYS A 776 -62.33 -19.25 20.48
N GLU A 777 -63.25 -18.56 19.82
CA GLU A 777 -62.92 -17.76 18.62
C GLU A 777 -62.04 -16.55 18.97
N ALA A 778 -62.32 -15.88 20.09
CA ALA A 778 -61.52 -14.75 20.57
C ALA A 778 -60.02 -15.10 20.74
N SER A 779 -59.72 -16.27 21.33
CA SER A 779 -58.34 -16.74 21.53
C SER A 779 -57.63 -17.12 20.23
N GLN A 780 -58.38 -17.63 19.24
CA GLN A 780 -57.82 -17.95 17.92
C GLN A 780 -57.42 -16.68 17.16
N PHE A 781 -58.26 -15.64 17.21
CA PHE A 781 -57.95 -14.36 16.58
C PHE A 781 -56.76 -13.65 17.24
N GLU A 782 -56.63 -13.73 18.57
CA GLU A 782 -55.45 -13.26 19.31
C GLU A 782 -54.17 -13.89 18.76
N GLY A 783 -54.12 -15.22 18.69
CA GLY A 783 -52.95 -15.96 18.23
C GLY A 783 -52.57 -15.65 16.78
N GLN A 784 -53.56 -15.55 15.88
CA GLN A 784 -53.32 -15.18 14.48
C GLN A 784 -52.78 -13.75 14.34
N CYS A 785 -53.29 -12.80 15.11
CA CYS A 785 -52.84 -11.41 15.08
C CYS A 785 -51.42 -11.26 15.62
N VAL A 786 -51.12 -11.86 16.78
CA VAL A 786 -49.78 -11.83 17.39
C VAL A 786 -48.74 -12.47 16.48
N ASN A 787 -49.01 -13.65 15.91
CA ASN A 787 -48.07 -14.33 15.03
C ASN A 787 -47.73 -13.51 13.76
N ALA A 788 -48.74 -12.94 13.10
CA ALA A 788 -48.52 -12.13 11.91
C ALA A 788 -47.67 -10.87 12.20
N LEU A 789 -47.87 -10.25 13.37
CA LEU A 789 -47.08 -9.10 13.81
C LEU A 789 -45.64 -9.51 14.16
N TYR A 790 -45.45 -10.64 14.85
CA TYR A 790 -44.11 -11.19 15.12
C TYR A 790 -43.33 -11.48 13.85
N GLU A 791 -43.95 -12.12 12.85
CA GLU A 791 -43.31 -12.41 11.57
C GLU A 791 -42.82 -11.13 10.87
N HIS A 792 -43.65 -10.08 10.87
CA HIS A 792 -43.29 -8.81 10.24
C HIS A 792 -42.14 -8.11 10.99
N VAL A 793 -42.24 -7.97 12.31
CA VAL A 793 -41.19 -7.35 13.14
C VAL A 793 -39.87 -8.12 12.99
N ASN A 794 -39.91 -9.45 13.04
CA ASN A 794 -38.72 -10.28 12.88
C ASN A 794 -38.10 -10.11 11.48
N SER A 795 -38.91 -9.98 10.42
CA SER A 795 -38.41 -9.71 9.06
C SER A 795 -37.74 -8.35 8.97
N GLN A 796 -38.37 -7.29 9.46
CA GLN A 796 -37.80 -5.92 9.43
C GLN A 796 -36.49 -5.83 10.23
N ILE A 797 -36.43 -6.47 11.40
CA ILE A 797 -35.21 -6.54 12.22
C ILE A 797 -34.09 -7.29 11.47
N LYS A 798 -34.42 -8.38 10.79
CA LYS A 798 -33.47 -9.14 9.97
C LYS A 798 -32.92 -8.30 8.83
N ASP A 799 -33.79 -7.59 8.12
CA ASP A 799 -33.41 -6.71 6.99
C ASP A 799 -32.51 -5.57 7.48
N ALA A 800 -32.90 -4.86 8.55
CA ALA A 800 -32.10 -3.80 9.15
C ALA A 800 -30.71 -4.31 9.63
N THR A 801 -30.68 -5.49 10.29
CA THR A 801 -29.43 -6.13 10.70
C THR A 801 -28.54 -6.45 9.50
N SER A 802 -29.14 -6.94 8.41
CA SER A 802 -28.41 -7.23 7.18
C SER A 802 -27.84 -5.97 6.56
N THR A 803 -28.65 -4.92 6.38
CA THR A 803 -28.23 -3.63 5.81
C THR A 803 -27.06 -3.01 6.60
N LEU A 804 -27.17 -2.94 7.93
CA LEU A 804 -26.13 -2.36 8.77
C LEU A 804 -24.84 -3.22 8.77
N THR A 805 -24.97 -4.56 8.75
CA THR A 805 -23.80 -5.45 8.66
C THR A 805 -23.14 -5.36 7.28
N THR A 806 -23.91 -5.18 6.21
CA THR A 806 -23.40 -4.93 4.85
C THR A 806 -22.64 -3.60 4.78
N ALA A 807 -23.17 -2.51 5.36
CA ALA A 807 -22.46 -1.24 5.46
C ALA A 807 -21.15 -1.36 6.24
N ALA A 808 -21.16 -2.10 7.36
CA ALA A 808 -19.96 -2.41 8.15
C ALA A 808 -18.88 -3.11 7.32
N ARG A 809 -19.27 -4.12 6.52
CA ARG A 809 -18.35 -4.85 5.65
C ARG A 809 -17.80 -3.95 4.56
N ARG A 810 -18.65 -3.12 3.92
CA ARG A 810 -18.23 -2.16 2.89
C ARG A 810 -17.18 -1.19 3.43
N ASN A 811 -17.40 -0.61 4.62
CA ASN A 811 -16.44 0.31 5.23
C ASN A 811 -15.11 -0.38 5.53
N TYR A 812 -15.15 -1.60 6.09
CA TYR A 812 -13.94 -2.40 6.31
C TYR A 812 -13.19 -2.69 5.00
N VAL A 813 -13.87 -3.19 3.97
CA VAL A 813 -13.29 -3.49 2.65
C VAL A 813 -12.65 -2.25 2.04
N THR A 814 -13.34 -1.11 2.10
CA THR A 814 -12.86 0.17 1.54
C THR A 814 -11.61 0.65 2.28
N SER A 815 -11.62 0.61 3.61
CA SER A 815 -10.49 1.06 4.43
C SER A 815 -9.25 0.20 4.22
N ILE A 816 -9.40 -1.14 4.19
CA ILE A 816 -8.25 -2.01 3.93
C ILE A 816 -7.77 -1.89 2.48
N LYS A 817 -8.65 -1.70 1.50
CA LYS A 817 -8.25 -1.40 0.12
C LYS A 817 -7.35 -0.16 0.09
N SER A 818 -7.77 0.94 0.71
CA SER A 818 -6.97 2.17 0.77
C SER A 818 -5.63 1.97 1.49
N LEU A 819 -5.60 1.23 2.60
CA LEU A 819 -4.36 0.92 3.32
C LEU A 819 -3.38 0.10 2.46
N LEU A 820 -3.87 -0.89 1.72
CA LEU A 820 -3.04 -1.70 0.82
C LEU A 820 -2.52 -0.89 -0.36
N THR A 821 -3.34 0.00 -0.93
CA THR A 821 -2.90 0.92 -1.99
C THR A 821 -1.83 1.87 -1.48
N ALA A 822 -2.05 2.54 -0.35
CA ALA A 822 -1.07 3.46 0.24
C ALA A 822 0.26 2.75 0.59
N PHE A 823 0.19 1.52 1.12
CA PHE A 823 1.38 0.72 1.38
C PHE A 823 2.12 0.41 0.08
N ALA A 824 1.42 -0.08 -0.94
CA ALA A 824 2.03 -0.44 -2.21
C ALA A 824 2.65 0.78 -2.91
N ASP A 825 1.94 1.91 -2.95
CA ASP A 825 2.42 3.15 -3.56
C ASP A 825 3.69 3.64 -2.86
N LYS A 826 3.69 3.70 -1.51
CA LYS A 826 4.83 4.16 -0.74
C LYS A 826 6.05 3.24 -0.91
N VAL A 827 5.84 1.92 -0.84
CA VAL A 827 6.93 0.95 -1.04
C VAL A 827 7.44 0.98 -2.49
N SER A 828 6.55 1.05 -3.48
CA SER A 828 6.90 1.19 -4.90
C SER A 828 7.74 2.45 -5.16
N GLN A 829 7.41 3.57 -4.50
CA GLN A 829 8.16 4.83 -4.59
C GLN A 829 9.57 4.70 -4.01
N GLU A 830 9.72 4.12 -2.82
CA GLU A 830 11.02 3.94 -2.16
C GLU A 830 11.92 2.93 -2.89
N LEU A 831 11.33 1.94 -3.56
CA LEU A 831 12.06 0.94 -4.37
C LEU A 831 12.36 1.46 -5.79
N ALA A 832 11.79 2.59 -6.21
CA ALA A 832 11.98 3.13 -7.55
C ALA A 832 13.44 3.57 -7.76
N GLY A 833 14.00 3.27 -8.92
CA GLY A 833 15.39 3.61 -9.26
C GLY A 833 16.46 2.70 -8.63
N LEU A 834 16.27 2.20 -7.41
CA LEU A 834 17.28 1.43 -6.67
C LEU A 834 17.88 0.24 -7.46
N PRO A 835 17.10 -0.65 -8.12
CA PRO A 835 17.70 -1.73 -8.92
C PRO A 835 18.64 -1.23 -10.02
N ALA A 836 18.28 -0.12 -10.68
CA ALA A 836 19.09 0.46 -11.74
C ALA A 836 20.36 1.13 -11.19
N GLU A 837 20.27 1.74 -10.00
CA GLU A 837 21.43 2.30 -9.30
C GLU A 837 22.40 1.20 -8.85
N ILE A 838 21.89 0.06 -8.37
CA ILE A 838 22.71 -1.12 -8.02
C ILE A 838 23.43 -1.69 -9.25
N ASP A 839 22.78 -1.71 -10.41
CA ASP A 839 23.43 -2.09 -11.66
C ASP A 839 24.46 -1.04 -12.13
N ALA A 840 24.21 0.25 -11.87
CA ALA A 840 25.12 1.33 -12.22
C ALA A 840 26.37 1.38 -11.33
N ASP A 841 26.27 0.93 -10.08
CA ASP A 841 27.38 0.82 -9.14
C ASP A 841 28.54 -0.06 -9.67
N LEU A 842 28.24 -1.07 -10.50
CA LEU A 842 29.26 -1.89 -11.19
C LEU A 842 30.10 -1.11 -12.21
N ARG A 843 29.64 0.08 -12.63
CA ARG A 843 30.23 0.87 -13.71
C ARG A 843 30.94 2.14 -13.23
N ILE A 844 31.08 2.34 -11.92
CA ILE A 844 31.70 3.56 -11.33
C ILE A 844 32.85 3.20 -10.38
N GLY A 845 33.73 4.18 -10.11
CA GLY A 845 34.88 4.02 -9.22
C GLY A 845 35.77 2.82 -9.53
N PHE A 846 36.24 2.13 -8.49
CA PHE A 846 37.09 0.94 -8.68
C PHE A 846 36.36 -0.24 -9.34
N LYS A 847 35.03 -0.37 -9.17
CA LYS A 847 34.24 -1.44 -9.82
C LYS A 847 34.22 -1.24 -11.33
N GLY A 848 33.91 -0.01 -11.77
CA GLY A 848 33.95 0.36 -13.19
C GLY A 848 35.34 0.21 -13.80
N LEU A 849 36.41 0.63 -13.09
CA LEU A 849 37.79 0.44 -13.54
C LEU A 849 38.11 -1.05 -13.78
N MET A 850 37.80 -1.91 -12.81
CA MET A 850 38.05 -3.35 -12.92
C MET A 850 37.20 -4.02 -14.00
N GLY A 851 35.95 -3.55 -14.19
CA GLY A 851 35.11 -3.93 -15.31
C GLY A 851 35.77 -3.59 -16.66
N GLN A 852 36.38 -2.41 -16.79
CA GLN A 852 37.07 -1.99 -18.01
C GLN A 852 38.43 -2.66 -18.22
N ILE A 853 39.16 -3.00 -17.15
CA ILE A 853 40.39 -3.81 -17.23
C ILE A 853 40.06 -5.21 -17.79
N GLY A 854 38.94 -5.81 -17.39
CA GLY A 854 38.43 -7.02 -18.02
C GLY A 854 37.94 -6.76 -19.45
N GLY A 855 37.17 -5.70 -19.65
CA GLY A 855 36.40 -5.43 -20.87
C GLY A 855 35.12 -6.25 -20.93
N ASP A 856 34.23 -5.93 -21.87
CA ASP A 856 32.99 -6.68 -22.08
C ASP A 856 33.32 -8.16 -22.35
N ASN A 857 32.76 -9.07 -21.55
CA ASN A 857 33.09 -10.50 -21.58
C ASN A 857 34.60 -10.80 -21.53
N ASN A 858 35.37 -10.01 -20.76
CA ASN A 858 36.80 -10.15 -20.59
C ASN A 858 37.66 -9.90 -21.86
N SER A 859 37.09 -9.22 -22.86
CA SER A 859 37.72 -8.96 -24.17
C SER A 859 39.07 -8.22 -24.07
N ASN A 860 39.21 -7.23 -23.19
CA ASN A 860 40.46 -6.48 -23.03
C ASN A 860 41.59 -7.37 -22.48
N MET A 861 41.26 -8.34 -21.63
CA MET A 861 42.26 -9.25 -21.06
C MET A 861 42.55 -10.44 -21.98
N GLU A 862 41.57 -10.90 -22.76
CA GLU A 862 41.78 -11.87 -23.85
C GLU A 862 42.66 -11.30 -24.97
N LEU A 863 42.58 -9.99 -25.24
CA LEU A 863 43.53 -9.31 -26.15
C LEU A 863 44.97 -9.46 -25.68
N LEU A 864 45.25 -9.31 -24.39
CA LEU A 864 46.59 -9.54 -23.83
C LEU A 864 46.99 -11.02 -23.92
N LYS A 865 46.09 -11.93 -23.52
CA LYS A 865 46.30 -13.39 -23.61
C LYS A 865 46.66 -13.86 -25.03
N SER A 866 46.08 -13.24 -26.06
CA SER A 866 46.34 -13.59 -27.46
C SER A 866 47.81 -13.39 -27.88
N GLN A 867 48.57 -12.57 -27.15
CA GLN A 867 49.99 -12.30 -27.43
C GLN A 867 50.96 -13.16 -26.61
N LYS A 868 50.47 -14.21 -25.94
CA LYS A 868 51.30 -15.07 -25.07
C LYS A 868 52.47 -15.74 -25.82
N ASP A 869 52.28 -16.08 -27.10
CA ASP A 869 53.26 -16.82 -27.93
C ASP A 869 54.05 -15.91 -28.88
N ASP A 870 53.62 -14.67 -29.09
CA ASP A 870 54.28 -13.70 -29.97
C ASP A 870 54.37 -12.33 -29.30
N SER A 871 55.51 -12.10 -28.65
CA SER A 871 55.76 -10.98 -27.73
C SER A 871 56.67 -9.89 -28.32
N THR A 872 56.72 -9.78 -29.66
CA THR A 872 57.53 -8.72 -30.29
C THR A 872 57.12 -7.34 -29.77
N ALA A 873 58.10 -6.45 -29.58
CA ALA A 873 57.88 -5.11 -29.03
C ALA A 873 56.79 -4.33 -29.80
N SER A 874 56.71 -4.52 -31.12
CA SER A 874 55.69 -3.89 -31.97
C SER A 874 54.27 -4.37 -31.65
N LYS A 875 54.06 -5.69 -31.47
CA LYS A 875 52.76 -6.28 -31.16
C LYS A 875 52.32 -5.96 -29.74
N LEU A 876 53.21 -6.09 -28.76
CA LEU A 876 52.92 -5.73 -27.38
C LEU A 876 52.56 -4.26 -27.23
N SER A 877 53.29 -3.37 -27.92
CA SER A 877 52.98 -1.94 -27.95
C SER A 877 51.58 -1.68 -28.54
N TYR A 878 51.24 -2.33 -29.66
CA TYR A 878 49.93 -2.20 -30.28
C TYR A 878 48.79 -2.70 -29.36
N VAL A 879 48.93 -3.89 -28.79
CA VAL A 879 47.89 -4.46 -27.91
C VAL A 879 47.75 -3.65 -26.63
N PHE A 880 48.86 -3.17 -26.04
CA PHE A 880 48.80 -2.30 -24.87
C PHE A 880 48.13 -0.96 -25.19
N ARG A 881 48.33 -0.41 -26.39
CA ARG A 881 47.63 0.80 -26.86
C ARG A 881 46.11 0.60 -26.90
N VAL A 882 45.64 -0.54 -27.43
CA VAL A 882 44.20 -0.87 -27.48
C VAL A 882 43.64 -1.05 -26.08
N PHE A 883 44.31 -1.85 -25.24
CA PHE A 883 43.94 -2.07 -23.84
C PHE A 883 43.80 -0.76 -23.07
N TYR A 884 44.80 0.12 -23.20
CA TYR A 884 44.85 1.37 -22.47
C TYR A 884 43.86 2.42 -22.99
N GLY A 885 43.55 2.42 -24.31
CA GLY A 885 42.53 3.30 -24.88
C GLY A 885 41.14 3.12 -24.25
N SER A 886 40.77 1.88 -23.91
CA SER A 886 39.54 1.57 -23.17
C SER A 886 39.53 2.19 -21.77
N LEU A 887 40.67 2.13 -21.06
CA LEU A 887 40.82 2.73 -19.74
C LEU A 887 40.78 4.25 -19.79
N GLN A 888 41.34 4.86 -20.84
CA GLN A 888 41.26 6.30 -21.07
C GLN A 888 39.81 6.79 -21.14
N LEU A 889 38.99 6.14 -21.97
CA LEU A 889 37.58 6.55 -22.14
C LEU A 889 36.79 6.43 -20.83
N TYR A 890 37.10 5.42 -20.02
CA TYR A 890 36.52 5.26 -18.71
C TYR A 890 36.93 6.38 -17.75
N LEU A 891 38.23 6.70 -17.68
CA LEU A 891 38.74 7.75 -16.81
C LEU A 891 38.18 9.12 -17.17
N GLU A 892 38.06 9.46 -18.45
CA GLU A 892 37.43 10.70 -18.89
C GLU A 892 35.97 10.82 -18.39
N LYS A 893 35.19 9.72 -18.46
CA LYS A 893 33.81 9.67 -17.95
C LYS A 893 33.76 9.76 -16.43
N GLU A 894 34.64 9.05 -15.73
CA GLU A 894 34.65 9.00 -14.27
C GLU A 894 35.08 10.34 -13.65
N ILE A 895 36.05 11.03 -14.26
CA ILE A 895 36.44 12.39 -13.87
C ILE A 895 35.23 13.33 -13.96
N LYS A 896 34.49 13.26 -15.07
CA LYS A 896 33.31 14.09 -15.27
C LYS A 896 32.23 13.81 -14.23
N ARG A 897 31.92 12.52 -14.00
CA ARG A 897 30.93 12.09 -12.99
C ARG A 897 31.28 12.59 -11.59
N VAL A 898 32.52 12.38 -11.14
CA VAL A 898 32.97 12.81 -9.81
C VAL A 898 32.94 14.33 -9.71
N HIS A 899 33.33 15.04 -10.76
CA HIS A 899 33.25 16.50 -10.81
C HIS A 899 31.81 16.99 -10.66
N ASP A 900 30.86 16.44 -11.42
CA ASP A 900 29.44 16.77 -11.34
C ASP A 900 28.87 16.50 -9.94
N GLU A 901 29.23 15.38 -9.32
CA GLU A 901 28.80 15.04 -7.97
C GLU A 901 29.37 15.94 -6.89
N GLU A 902 30.63 16.35 -7.00
CA GLU A 902 31.25 17.28 -6.05
C GLU A 902 30.73 18.70 -6.24
N ASN A 903 30.41 19.12 -7.47
CA ASN A 903 29.79 20.41 -7.75
C ASN A 903 28.38 20.50 -7.14
N LYS A 904 27.59 19.41 -7.16
CA LYS A 904 26.27 19.37 -6.49
C LYS A 904 26.34 19.60 -4.96
N LYS A 905 27.50 19.38 -4.33
CA LYS A 905 27.70 19.60 -2.89
C LYS A 905 28.15 21.01 -2.54
N LYS A 906 28.58 21.82 -3.53
CA LYS A 906 29.19 23.15 -3.33
C LYS A 906 28.22 24.24 -3.79
N ASN A 907 28.01 25.25 -2.95
CA ASN A 907 27.18 26.41 -3.28
C ASN A 907 27.92 27.71 -2.88
N PRO A 908 28.30 28.59 -3.83
CA PRO A 908 28.00 28.56 -5.26
C PRO A 908 28.93 27.63 -6.08
N VAL A 909 28.45 27.22 -7.26
CA VAL A 909 29.18 26.37 -8.23
C VAL A 909 30.36 27.16 -8.81
N PRO A 910 31.63 26.70 -8.66
CA PRO A 910 32.78 27.39 -9.22
C PRO A 910 32.79 27.34 -10.76
N PRO A 911 33.23 28.40 -11.46
CA PRO A 911 33.42 28.35 -12.90
C PRO A 911 34.72 27.61 -13.28
N ASP A 912 34.61 26.72 -14.26
CA ASP A 912 35.69 26.28 -15.18
C ASP A 912 36.80 25.33 -14.69
N GLY A 913 36.65 24.66 -13.54
CA GLY A 913 37.59 23.61 -13.10
C GLY A 913 37.59 22.32 -13.96
N GLU A 914 36.53 22.07 -14.73
CA GLU A 914 36.29 20.86 -15.53
C GLU A 914 37.32 20.70 -16.68
N SER A 915 37.72 21.81 -17.31
CA SER A 915 38.58 21.78 -18.50
C SER A 915 40.05 21.44 -18.18
N MET A 916 40.53 21.79 -16.97
CA MET A 916 41.96 21.68 -16.65
C MET A 916 42.40 20.24 -16.35
N TYR A 917 41.58 19.44 -15.66
CA TYR A 917 41.93 18.04 -15.39
C TYR A 917 41.77 17.15 -16.62
N ILE A 918 40.68 17.32 -17.37
CA ILE A 918 40.45 16.55 -18.60
C ILE A 918 41.54 16.85 -19.64
N SER A 919 41.97 18.11 -19.78
CA SER A 919 43.07 18.47 -20.68
C SER A 919 44.41 17.88 -20.25
N ARG A 920 44.76 17.92 -18.96
CA ARG A 920 45.99 17.30 -18.42
C ARG A 920 46.00 15.78 -18.63
N VAL A 921 44.89 15.11 -18.38
CA VAL A 921 44.74 13.66 -18.62
C VAL A 921 44.88 13.34 -20.11
N LYS A 922 44.30 14.15 -21.01
CA LYS A 922 44.51 14.02 -22.45
C LYS A 922 45.98 14.19 -22.86
N SER A 923 46.73 15.09 -22.24
CA SER A 923 48.17 15.25 -22.51
C SER A 923 48.97 13.99 -22.18
N ILE A 924 48.65 13.31 -21.07
CA ILE A 924 49.25 12.02 -20.71
C ILE A 924 48.96 10.98 -21.78
N PHE A 925 47.71 10.92 -22.22
CA PHE A 925 47.27 9.96 -23.24
C PHE A 925 47.98 10.18 -24.57
N ASN A 926 48.12 11.43 -25.01
CA ASN A 926 48.85 11.77 -26.23
C ASN A 926 50.33 11.34 -26.12
N ALA A 927 51.01 11.66 -25.01
CA ALA A 927 52.40 11.31 -24.81
C ALA A 927 52.63 9.78 -24.80
N LEU A 928 51.75 9.03 -24.13
CA LEU A 928 51.83 7.56 -24.14
C LEU A 928 51.57 7.00 -25.53
N GLN A 929 50.59 7.54 -26.25
CA GLN A 929 50.25 7.11 -27.59
C GLN A 929 51.42 7.35 -28.57
N ASP A 930 52.12 8.48 -28.43
CA ASP A 930 53.30 8.80 -29.24
C ASP A 930 54.48 7.85 -28.98
N LEU A 931 54.73 7.50 -27.71
CA LEU A 931 55.70 6.47 -27.32
C LEU A 931 55.37 5.11 -27.93
N LEU A 932 54.13 4.63 -27.75
CA LEU A 932 53.71 3.32 -28.25
C LEU A 932 53.71 3.26 -29.78
N ASN A 933 53.24 4.31 -30.45
CA ASN A 933 53.26 4.41 -31.90
C ASN A 933 54.69 4.35 -32.46
N HIS A 934 55.65 4.99 -31.79
CA HIS A 934 57.05 4.95 -32.18
C HIS A 934 57.60 3.51 -32.14
N ILE A 935 57.45 2.83 -31.00
CA ILE A 935 57.90 1.44 -30.82
C ILE A 935 57.23 0.51 -31.85
N THR A 936 55.93 0.69 -32.10
CA THR A 936 55.19 -0.10 -33.09
C THR A 936 55.73 0.11 -34.51
N LYS A 937 55.99 1.36 -34.92
CA LYS A 937 56.48 1.70 -36.26
C LYS A 937 57.92 1.26 -36.49
N GLN A 938 58.82 1.53 -35.54
CA GLN A 938 60.24 1.21 -35.68
C GLN A 938 60.53 -0.28 -35.43
N LYS A 939 59.58 -1.01 -34.82
CA LYS A 939 59.70 -2.44 -34.45
C LYS A 939 60.91 -2.75 -33.55
N ARG A 940 61.47 -1.74 -32.90
CA ARG A 940 62.64 -1.82 -32.01
C ARG A 940 62.58 -0.76 -30.93
N TYR A 941 63.40 -0.92 -29.89
CA TYR A 941 63.66 0.09 -28.87
C TYR A 941 64.92 0.85 -29.29
N ASP A 942 64.79 2.13 -29.68
CA ASP A 942 65.88 2.95 -30.21
C ASP A 942 66.19 4.15 -29.31
N TYR A 943 67.17 4.97 -29.73
CA TYR A 943 67.65 6.14 -28.98
C TYR A 943 66.60 7.25 -28.77
N GLN A 944 65.45 7.23 -29.47
CA GLN A 944 64.38 8.22 -29.28
C GLN A 944 63.41 7.84 -28.16
N VAL A 945 63.42 6.57 -27.73
CA VAL A 945 62.51 6.08 -26.68
C VAL A 945 62.74 6.78 -25.33
N PRO A 946 63.98 7.01 -24.84
CA PRO A 946 64.21 7.76 -23.61
C PRO A 946 63.59 9.15 -23.61
N GLN A 947 63.72 9.91 -24.71
CA GLN A 947 63.10 11.24 -24.82
C GLN A 947 61.56 11.15 -24.72
N LYS A 948 60.95 10.16 -25.38
CA LYS A 948 59.49 9.94 -25.31
C LYS A 948 59.03 9.50 -23.92
N LEU A 949 59.88 8.81 -23.16
CA LEU A 949 59.63 8.50 -21.75
C LEU A 949 59.71 9.75 -20.88
N ASP A 950 60.66 10.66 -21.13
CA ASP A 950 60.75 11.95 -20.43
C ASP A 950 59.50 12.83 -20.70
N GLU A 951 59.01 12.86 -21.93
CA GLU A 951 57.77 13.55 -22.32
C GLU A 951 56.55 12.98 -21.59
N LEU A 952 56.43 11.64 -21.51
CA LEU A 952 55.36 10.96 -20.79
C LEU A 952 55.45 11.21 -19.27
N GLU A 953 56.64 11.11 -18.68
CA GLU A 953 56.85 11.37 -17.24
C GLU A 953 56.50 12.81 -16.88
N SER A 954 56.90 13.77 -17.72
CA SER A 954 56.51 15.17 -17.57
C SER A 954 55.00 15.34 -17.59
N ALA A 955 54.30 14.74 -18.57
CA ALA A 955 52.83 14.83 -18.63
C ALA A 955 52.16 14.21 -17.39
N VAL A 956 52.67 13.08 -16.89
CA VAL A 956 52.16 12.41 -15.68
C VAL A 956 52.37 13.29 -14.44
N SER A 957 53.54 13.92 -14.30
CA SER A 957 53.85 14.81 -13.17
C SER A 957 52.92 16.03 -13.09
N GLN A 958 52.48 16.55 -14.24
CA GLN A 958 51.61 17.72 -14.34
C GLN A 958 50.15 17.44 -13.92
N LEU A 959 49.74 16.17 -13.74
CA LEU A 959 48.37 15.86 -13.31
C LEU A 959 48.11 16.19 -11.84
N LYS A 960 49.16 16.15 -11.03
CA LYS A 960 49.12 16.46 -9.60
C LYS A 960 49.15 17.99 -9.41
N PRO A 961 48.18 18.61 -8.72
CA PRO A 961 48.27 20.02 -8.35
C PRO A 961 49.41 20.28 -7.37
N ASP A 962 50.12 21.40 -7.53
CA ASP A 962 51.21 21.79 -6.63
C ASP A 962 50.71 21.90 -5.17
N GLY A 963 51.44 21.27 -4.25
CA GLY A 963 51.13 21.27 -2.81
C GLY A 963 50.21 20.15 -2.31
N PHE A 964 49.62 19.34 -3.18
CA PHE A 964 48.84 18.16 -2.77
C PHE A 964 49.75 16.92 -2.67
N GLU A 965 49.42 15.94 -1.84
CA GLU A 965 50.20 14.70 -1.74
C GLU A 965 49.82 13.70 -2.86
N ASN A 966 48.53 13.61 -3.20
CA ASN A 966 47.94 12.68 -4.17
C ASN A 966 47.00 13.40 -5.17
N THR A 967 46.60 12.74 -6.26
CA THR A 967 45.57 13.23 -7.19
C THR A 967 44.18 13.25 -6.54
N ASN A 968 43.22 13.97 -7.14
CA ASN A 968 41.89 14.24 -6.57
C ASN A 968 40.99 12.99 -6.38
N THR A 969 41.30 11.83 -6.98
CA THR A 969 40.54 10.59 -6.79
C THR A 969 41.45 9.35 -6.64
N PRO A 970 41.07 8.36 -5.81
CA PRO A 970 41.85 7.13 -5.66
C PRO A 970 42.07 6.33 -6.96
N VAL A 971 41.11 6.39 -7.88
CA VAL A 971 41.18 5.74 -9.21
C VAL A 971 42.27 6.38 -10.08
N LEU A 972 42.34 7.72 -10.10
CA LEU A 972 43.37 8.43 -10.84
C LEU A 972 44.76 8.25 -10.23
N ASP A 973 44.85 8.18 -8.91
CA ASP A 973 46.12 7.97 -8.21
C ASP A 973 46.75 6.63 -8.58
N GLY A 974 45.95 5.54 -8.59
CA GLY A 974 46.44 4.22 -9.02
C GLY A 974 46.90 4.20 -10.48
N PHE A 975 46.23 4.96 -11.34
CA PHE A 975 46.59 5.07 -12.73
C PHE A 975 47.90 5.84 -12.97
N VAL A 976 48.08 6.97 -12.29
CA VAL A 976 49.33 7.76 -12.32
C VAL A 976 50.50 6.93 -11.81
N LYS A 977 50.33 6.25 -10.69
CA LYS A 977 51.36 5.36 -10.12
C LYS A 977 51.67 4.19 -11.06
N GLY A 978 50.64 3.64 -11.72
CA GLY A 978 50.80 2.62 -12.77
C GLY A 978 51.64 3.09 -13.95
N LEU A 979 51.41 4.31 -14.45
CA LEU A 979 52.21 4.89 -15.51
C LEU A 979 53.64 5.19 -15.08
N GLY A 980 53.84 5.68 -13.85
CA GLY A 980 55.18 5.83 -13.27
C GLY A 980 55.94 4.50 -13.28
N LYS A 981 55.32 3.43 -12.80
CA LYS A 981 55.92 2.08 -12.84
C LYS A 981 56.16 1.56 -14.25
N PHE A 982 55.31 1.92 -15.20
CA PHE A 982 55.52 1.58 -16.61
C PHE A 982 56.76 2.29 -17.19
N ILE A 983 56.95 3.58 -16.87
CA ILE A 983 58.12 4.36 -17.25
C ILE A 983 59.38 3.76 -16.63
N ASP A 984 59.39 3.48 -15.32
CA ASP A 984 60.50 2.88 -14.58
C ASP A 984 61.01 1.60 -15.29
N GLU A 985 60.10 0.68 -15.63
CA GLU A 985 60.45 -0.58 -16.28
C GLU A 985 61.02 -0.38 -17.69
N LEU A 986 60.50 0.58 -18.45
CA LEU A 986 61.01 0.86 -19.80
C LEU A 986 62.37 1.57 -19.77
N ARG A 987 62.71 2.31 -18.71
CA ARG A 987 64.03 2.96 -18.56
C ARG A 987 65.18 1.96 -18.34
N ASN A 988 64.87 0.73 -17.95
CA ASN A 988 65.88 -0.31 -17.69
C ASN A 988 66.45 -0.97 -18.96
N VAL A 989 65.99 -0.58 -20.16
CA VAL A 989 66.42 -1.19 -21.43
C VAL A 989 67.78 -0.63 -21.89
N TYR A 990 68.70 -1.53 -22.23
CA TYR A 990 70.01 -1.15 -22.80
C TYR A 990 69.89 -0.64 -24.23
N ILE A 991 70.48 0.53 -24.51
CA ILE A 991 70.62 1.12 -25.84
C ILE A 991 72.12 1.28 -26.13
N SER A 992 72.58 0.75 -27.28
CA SER A 992 73.97 0.94 -27.70
C SER A 992 74.26 2.42 -27.96
N ARG A 993 75.35 2.94 -27.38
CA ARG A 993 75.85 4.32 -27.61
C ARG A 993 76.09 4.61 -29.11
N TYR A 994 76.34 3.56 -29.89
CA TYR A 994 76.67 3.66 -31.31
C TYR A 994 75.49 3.33 -32.23
N ASP A 995 74.30 3.07 -31.68
CA ASP A 995 73.13 2.74 -32.51
C ASP A 995 72.86 3.86 -33.53
N SER A 996 72.86 3.49 -34.81
CA SER A 996 72.52 4.36 -35.96
C SER A 996 73.49 5.52 -36.26
N GLN A 997 74.74 5.49 -35.77
CA GLN A 997 75.79 6.50 -36.09
C GLN A 997 76.28 6.41 -37.55
N ARG A 998 76.55 7.54 -38.21
CA ARG A 998 77.03 7.64 -39.61
C ARG A 998 78.36 8.42 -39.69
N PHE A 999 79.08 8.31 -40.82
CA PHE A 999 80.25 9.19 -41.04
C PHE A 999 79.80 10.66 -41.09
N GLU A 1000 80.40 11.50 -40.25
CA GLU A 1000 79.99 12.90 -40.08
C GLU A 1000 80.77 13.89 -40.98
N GLY A 1001 81.76 13.42 -41.76
CA GLY A 1001 82.51 14.26 -42.69
C GLY A 1001 83.60 13.53 -43.49
N ASP A 1002 84.26 14.27 -44.39
CA ASP A 1002 85.35 13.76 -45.25
C ASP A 1002 86.61 13.41 -44.41
N VAL A 1003 87.29 12.32 -44.76
CA VAL A 1003 88.48 11.82 -44.03
C VAL A 1003 89.81 12.41 -44.52
N VAL A 1004 89.83 12.92 -45.75
CA VAL A 1004 90.99 13.59 -46.37
C VAL A 1004 90.52 14.78 -47.21
N LEU A 1005 91.37 15.79 -47.36
CA LEU A 1005 91.19 16.91 -48.29
C LEU A 1005 92.31 16.87 -49.34
N GLY A 1006 91.94 16.93 -50.62
CA GLY A 1006 92.90 17.05 -51.72
C GLY A 1006 93.40 18.49 -51.85
N LYS A 1007 94.71 18.69 -51.92
CA LYS A 1007 95.37 19.96 -52.23
C LYS A 1007 96.31 19.74 -53.43
N TYR A 1008 96.63 20.81 -54.15
CA TYR A 1008 97.67 20.78 -55.19
C TYR A 1008 98.89 21.54 -54.68
N GLU A 1009 100.03 20.88 -54.71
CA GLU A 1009 101.33 21.49 -54.50
C GLU A 1009 101.86 21.94 -55.87
N ILE A 1010 102.00 23.26 -56.05
CA ILE A 1010 102.49 23.86 -57.29
C ILE A 1010 104.01 23.96 -57.20
N SER A 1011 104.72 23.32 -58.13
CA SER A 1011 106.19 23.41 -58.23
C SER A 1011 106.63 23.57 -59.68
N THR A 1012 107.86 24.09 -59.89
CA THR A 1012 108.46 24.27 -61.22
C THR A 1012 108.67 22.96 -61.99
N SER A 1013 108.52 21.80 -61.34
CA SER A 1013 108.65 20.46 -61.94
C SER A 1013 107.30 19.80 -62.29
N GLY A 1014 106.19 20.50 -62.09
CA GLY A 1014 104.81 20.04 -62.32
C GLY A 1014 103.93 20.09 -61.07
N ASN A 1015 102.61 20.22 -61.26
CA ASN A 1015 101.62 20.24 -60.18
C ASN A 1015 101.43 18.82 -59.61
N LYS A 1016 101.62 18.64 -58.29
CA LYS A 1016 101.42 17.36 -57.60
C LYS A 1016 100.19 17.43 -56.70
N GLN A 1017 99.25 16.50 -56.85
CA GLN A 1017 98.13 16.39 -55.92
C GLN A 1017 98.61 15.73 -54.62
N ILE A 1018 98.36 16.38 -53.49
CA ILE A 1018 98.66 15.90 -52.14
C ILE A 1018 97.36 15.77 -51.34
N PHE A 1019 97.32 14.84 -50.39
CA PHE A 1019 96.15 14.62 -49.53
C PHE A 1019 96.52 14.89 -48.08
N GLU A 1020 95.71 15.66 -47.37
CA GLU A 1020 95.88 15.90 -45.93
C GLU A 1020 94.69 15.33 -45.15
N SER A 1021 94.96 14.65 -44.03
CA SER A 1021 93.89 14.08 -43.18
C SER A 1021 93.14 15.19 -42.43
N THR A 1022 91.82 15.17 -42.48
CA THR A 1022 90.97 16.08 -41.69
C THR A 1022 91.03 15.71 -40.20
N ASP A 1023 90.55 16.56 -39.30
CA ASP A 1023 90.48 16.19 -37.87
C ASP A 1023 89.53 15.01 -37.61
N TYR A 1024 88.44 14.93 -38.38
CA TYR A 1024 87.56 13.77 -38.40
C TYR A 1024 88.28 12.53 -38.95
N GLY A 1025 89.02 12.69 -40.06
CA GLY A 1025 89.89 11.67 -40.63
C GLY A 1025 90.92 11.14 -39.63
N ARG A 1026 91.58 12.02 -38.87
CA ARG A 1026 92.54 11.64 -37.82
C ARG A 1026 91.88 10.81 -36.71
N LYS A 1027 90.66 11.14 -36.29
CA LYS A 1027 89.89 10.33 -35.32
C LYS A 1027 89.58 8.94 -35.89
N CYS A 1028 89.10 8.87 -37.14
CA CYS A 1028 88.83 7.62 -37.84
C CYS A 1028 90.10 6.77 -38.01
N SER A 1029 91.22 7.38 -38.39
CA SER A 1029 92.52 6.70 -38.51
C SER A 1029 93.00 6.16 -37.15
N LYS A 1030 92.83 6.89 -36.05
CA LYS A 1030 93.14 6.38 -34.70
C LYS A 1030 92.32 5.14 -34.35
N VAL A 1031 91.02 5.15 -34.61
CA VAL A 1031 90.15 3.98 -34.40
C VAL A 1031 90.61 2.81 -35.29
N PHE A 1032 90.87 3.07 -36.58
CA PHE A 1032 91.34 2.03 -37.51
C PHE A 1032 92.67 1.40 -37.07
N LEU A 1033 93.62 2.19 -36.55
CA LEU A 1033 94.89 1.68 -36.02
C LEU A 1033 94.69 0.72 -34.83
N THR A 1034 93.67 0.92 -33.99
CA THR A 1034 93.38 -0.02 -32.88
C THR A 1034 92.85 -1.38 -33.36
N SER A 1035 92.27 -1.45 -34.56
CA SER A 1035 91.85 -2.71 -35.17
C SER A 1035 92.95 -3.38 -36.00
N LEU A 1036 94.05 -2.69 -36.31
CA LEU A 1036 95.04 -3.13 -37.30
C LEU A 1036 95.79 -4.39 -36.87
N GLU A 1037 96.07 -4.56 -35.58
CA GLU A 1037 96.70 -5.77 -35.03
C GLU A 1037 95.78 -7.00 -35.19
N ILE A 1038 94.51 -6.87 -34.79
CA ILE A 1038 93.49 -7.91 -34.96
C ILE A 1038 93.37 -8.28 -36.44
N LEU A 1039 93.28 -7.29 -37.33
CA LEU A 1039 93.21 -7.53 -38.77
C LEU A 1039 94.48 -8.22 -39.30
N THR A 1040 95.66 -7.84 -38.84
CA THR A 1040 96.94 -8.46 -39.26
C THR A 1040 96.99 -9.92 -38.81
N HIS A 1041 96.63 -10.21 -37.56
CA HIS A 1041 96.62 -11.56 -37.02
C HIS A 1041 95.56 -12.43 -37.69
N ASP A 1042 94.29 -12.02 -37.67
CA ASP A 1042 93.16 -12.84 -38.13
C ASP A 1042 93.20 -13.06 -39.65
N ILE A 1043 93.52 -12.03 -40.45
CA ILE A 1043 93.65 -12.19 -41.91
C ILE A 1043 94.91 -13.00 -42.24
N GLY A 1044 96.00 -12.85 -41.47
CA GLY A 1044 97.18 -13.70 -41.60
C GLY A 1044 96.85 -15.18 -41.34
N GLN A 1045 96.14 -15.47 -40.25
CA GLN A 1045 95.69 -16.81 -39.89
C GLN A 1045 94.70 -17.37 -40.91
N LEU A 1046 93.75 -16.55 -41.38
CA LEU A 1046 92.81 -16.95 -42.42
C LEU A 1046 93.55 -17.28 -43.73
N THR A 1047 94.57 -16.50 -44.09
CA THR A 1047 95.42 -16.76 -45.27
C THR A 1047 96.21 -18.06 -45.13
N ALA A 1048 96.78 -18.34 -43.96
CA ALA A 1048 97.50 -19.58 -43.70
C ALA A 1048 96.55 -20.80 -43.74
N LYS A 1049 95.39 -20.71 -43.07
CA LYS A 1049 94.42 -21.80 -42.94
C LYS A 1049 93.70 -22.11 -44.25
N CYS A 1050 93.40 -21.09 -45.05
CA CYS A 1050 92.77 -21.23 -46.37
C CYS A 1050 93.80 -21.35 -47.52
N GLY A 1051 95.10 -21.33 -47.22
CA GLY A 1051 96.19 -21.48 -48.19
C GLY A 1051 96.24 -22.86 -48.84
N THR A 1052 96.94 -23.06 -49.96
CA THR A 1052 96.95 -24.33 -50.71
C THR A 1052 97.37 -25.57 -49.91
N LYS A 1053 98.09 -25.41 -48.79
CA LYS A 1053 98.47 -26.47 -47.84
C LYS A 1053 97.73 -26.39 -46.50
N GLY A 1054 96.71 -25.54 -46.40
CA GLY A 1054 95.99 -25.23 -45.18
C GLY A 1054 94.81 -26.15 -44.88
N THR A 1055 94.39 -26.20 -43.63
CA THR A 1055 93.35 -27.12 -43.13
C THR A 1055 91.92 -26.73 -43.53
N CYS A 1056 91.71 -25.53 -44.06
CA CYS A 1056 90.38 -24.96 -44.32
C CYS A 1056 90.03 -24.84 -45.82
N VAL A 1057 90.93 -25.18 -46.74
CA VAL A 1057 90.76 -24.98 -48.20
C VAL A 1057 89.44 -25.54 -48.73
N THR A 1058 89.13 -26.79 -48.39
CA THR A 1058 87.93 -27.50 -48.90
C THR A 1058 86.71 -27.35 -47.99
N LYS A 1059 86.83 -26.60 -46.90
CA LYS A 1059 85.78 -26.46 -45.88
C LYS A 1059 84.82 -25.33 -46.22
N LEU A 1060 83.54 -25.52 -45.88
CA LEU A 1060 82.47 -24.53 -46.01
C LEU A 1060 82.43 -23.60 -44.79
N ILE A 1061 81.72 -22.48 -44.88
CA ILE A 1061 81.59 -21.49 -43.80
C ILE A 1061 80.46 -21.83 -42.80
N ASN A 1062 80.44 -23.07 -42.30
CA ASN A 1062 79.50 -23.57 -41.29
C ASN A 1062 80.23 -24.36 -40.19
N LEU A 1063 79.51 -24.76 -39.16
CA LEU A 1063 80.05 -25.51 -38.00
C LEU A 1063 79.70 -27.00 -38.03
N GLU A 1064 79.36 -27.53 -39.20
CA GLU A 1064 78.99 -28.92 -39.35
C GLU A 1064 80.08 -29.84 -38.76
N VAL A 1065 79.66 -30.85 -38.00
CA VAL A 1065 80.55 -31.83 -37.38
C VAL A 1065 80.66 -33.03 -38.30
N THR A 1066 81.88 -33.36 -38.73
CA THR A 1066 82.19 -34.57 -39.50
C THR A 1066 83.28 -35.36 -38.78
N ASN A 1067 83.10 -36.67 -38.63
CA ASN A 1067 84.02 -37.57 -37.89
C ASN A 1067 84.37 -37.05 -36.47
N ASN A 1068 83.37 -36.62 -35.70
CA ASN A 1068 83.52 -36.03 -34.35
C ASN A 1068 84.43 -34.78 -34.26
N LEU A 1069 84.72 -34.12 -35.38
CA LEU A 1069 85.50 -32.88 -35.43
C LEU A 1069 84.65 -31.76 -36.03
N MET A 1070 84.62 -30.60 -35.35
CA MET A 1070 83.96 -29.41 -35.88
C MET A 1070 84.71 -28.87 -37.10
N ASN A 1071 83.97 -28.31 -38.05
CA ASN A 1071 84.56 -27.64 -39.20
C ASN A 1071 85.51 -26.50 -38.78
N PRO A 1072 86.83 -26.60 -39.08
CA PRO A 1072 87.82 -25.66 -38.60
C PRO A 1072 87.66 -24.23 -39.16
N LEU A 1073 87.05 -24.09 -40.34
CA LEU A 1073 86.76 -22.77 -40.92
C LEU A 1073 85.62 -22.07 -40.19
N GLY A 1074 84.52 -22.79 -39.93
CA GLY A 1074 83.39 -22.25 -39.15
C GLY A 1074 83.77 -21.93 -37.71
N VAL A 1075 84.59 -22.77 -37.08
CA VAL A 1075 85.12 -22.49 -35.73
C VAL A 1075 85.97 -21.22 -35.71
N PHE A 1076 86.84 -21.05 -36.71
CA PHE A 1076 87.65 -19.84 -36.83
C PHE A 1076 86.78 -18.58 -37.00
N LEU A 1077 85.80 -18.61 -37.92
CA LEU A 1077 84.91 -17.47 -38.16
C LEU A 1077 84.04 -17.13 -36.94
N ARG A 1078 83.57 -18.15 -36.20
CA ARG A 1078 82.91 -17.95 -34.91
C ARG A 1078 83.86 -17.28 -33.90
N GLY A 1079 85.13 -17.69 -33.87
CA GLY A 1079 86.17 -17.07 -33.04
C GLY A 1079 86.43 -15.60 -33.38
N CYS A 1080 86.28 -15.22 -34.66
CA CYS A 1080 86.30 -13.83 -35.12
C CYS A 1080 84.98 -13.06 -34.86
N GLY A 1081 84.01 -13.66 -34.17
CA GLY A 1081 82.78 -12.99 -33.72
C GLY A 1081 81.54 -13.16 -34.61
N PHE A 1082 81.61 -13.93 -35.71
CA PHE A 1082 80.45 -14.15 -36.58
C PHE A 1082 79.46 -15.17 -36.01
N VAL A 1083 78.15 -14.95 -36.23
CA VAL A 1083 77.15 -16.00 -36.06
C VAL A 1083 77.22 -16.95 -37.27
N VAL A 1084 77.68 -18.17 -37.04
CA VAL A 1084 77.91 -19.16 -38.10
C VAL A 1084 76.83 -20.24 -38.07
N SER A 1085 76.31 -20.64 -39.24
CA SER A 1085 75.34 -21.72 -39.37
C SER A 1085 75.87 -23.04 -38.81
N LYS A 1086 75.02 -23.78 -38.09
CA LYS A 1086 75.33 -25.07 -37.45
C LYS A 1086 75.39 -26.21 -38.46
N LEU A 1087 74.53 -26.19 -39.47
CA LEU A 1087 74.38 -27.25 -40.47
C LEU A 1087 74.76 -26.78 -41.88
N ARG A 1088 75.09 -27.73 -42.75
CA ARG A 1088 75.58 -27.46 -44.11
C ARG A 1088 74.63 -26.63 -44.97
N ASP A 1089 73.33 -26.95 -44.92
CA ASP A 1089 72.32 -26.33 -45.80
C ASP A 1089 71.46 -25.27 -45.08
N SER A 1090 71.93 -24.79 -43.92
CA SER A 1090 71.17 -23.89 -43.07
C SER A 1090 71.69 -22.44 -43.13
N HIS A 1091 70.78 -21.48 -43.01
CA HIS A 1091 71.02 -20.03 -43.18
C HIS A 1091 70.63 -19.21 -41.94
N GLU A 1092 70.87 -19.78 -40.76
CA GLU A 1092 70.59 -19.19 -39.46
C GLU A 1092 71.68 -18.24 -38.95
N GLY A 1093 72.81 -18.15 -39.66
CA GLY A 1093 73.93 -17.26 -39.34
C GLY A 1093 74.02 -15.99 -40.19
N GLU A 1094 74.99 -15.14 -39.88
CA GLU A 1094 75.33 -13.90 -40.60
C GLU A 1094 76.10 -14.15 -41.91
N LEU A 1095 76.66 -15.35 -42.07
CA LEU A 1095 77.48 -15.74 -43.21
C LEU A 1095 76.65 -16.41 -44.31
N ARG A 1096 76.99 -16.13 -45.58
CA ARG A 1096 76.35 -16.77 -46.75
C ARG A 1096 76.80 -18.22 -46.92
N ASN A 1097 76.21 -19.12 -46.13
CA ASN A 1097 76.51 -20.56 -46.12
C ASN A 1097 75.96 -21.28 -47.36
N GLU A 1098 76.57 -21.03 -48.52
CA GLU A 1098 76.27 -21.73 -49.78
C GLU A 1098 77.45 -22.61 -50.19
N ALA A 1099 77.18 -23.67 -50.97
CA ALA A 1099 78.19 -24.66 -51.39
C ALA A 1099 79.42 -24.06 -52.10
N ARG A 1100 79.29 -22.88 -52.74
CA ARG A 1100 80.39 -22.19 -53.44
C ARG A 1100 81.33 -21.40 -52.50
N PHE A 1101 80.91 -21.09 -51.27
CA PHE A 1101 81.72 -20.30 -50.34
C PHE A 1101 82.57 -21.21 -49.44
N THR A 1102 83.67 -21.68 -50.02
CA THR A 1102 84.70 -22.50 -49.34
C THR A 1102 85.93 -21.67 -48.98
N GLY A 1103 86.81 -22.23 -48.15
CA GLY A 1103 88.13 -21.63 -47.88
C GLY A 1103 88.93 -21.32 -49.15
N ALA A 1104 88.87 -22.19 -50.18
CA ALA A 1104 89.49 -21.97 -51.48
C ALA A 1104 88.92 -20.74 -52.20
N GLN A 1105 87.61 -20.56 -52.13
CA GLN A 1105 86.95 -19.39 -52.71
C GLN A 1105 87.33 -18.10 -51.97
N ILE A 1106 87.40 -18.13 -50.63
CA ILE A 1106 87.89 -17.01 -49.82
C ILE A 1106 89.34 -16.67 -50.23
N GLN A 1107 90.18 -17.69 -50.41
CA GLN A 1107 91.56 -17.51 -50.82
C GLN A 1107 91.67 -16.84 -52.19
N SER A 1108 90.93 -17.31 -53.20
CA SER A 1108 91.04 -16.81 -54.58
C SER A 1108 90.40 -15.43 -54.77
N THR A 1109 89.27 -15.15 -54.11
CA THR A 1109 88.47 -13.95 -54.36
C THR A 1109 88.77 -12.79 -53.41
N LEU A 1110 89.14 -13.08 -52.16
CA LEU A 1110 89.39 -12.05 -51.15
C LEU A 1110 90.88 -11.88 -50.84
N LEU A 1111 91.60 -12.98 -50.60
CA LEU A 1111 92.96 -12.91 -50.06
C LEU A 1111 94.02 -12.73 -51.15
N ASN A 1112 93.87 -13.41 -52.29
CA ASN A 1112 94.81 -13.34 -53.42
C ASN A 1112 94.41 -12.34 -54.50
N SER A 1113 93.26 -11.65 -54.35
CA SER A 1113 92.78 -10.70 -55.34
C SER A 1113 93.58 -9.40 -55.29
N ALA A 1114 93.96 -8.92 -56.47
CA ALA A 1114 94.70 -7.68 -56.62
C ALA A 1114 93.82 -6.47 -56.26
N ILE A 1115 94.30 -5.59 -55.38
CA ILE A 1115 93.64 -4.32 -55.10
C ILE A 1115 94.03 -3.32 -56.20
N LYS A 1116 93.13 -3.12 -57.17
CA LYS A 1116 93.37 -2.38 -58.43
C LYS A 1116 94.07 -1.02 -58.24
N GLU A 1117 93.68 -0.26 -57.22
CA GLU A 1117 94.18 1.10 -56.97
C GLU A 1117 95.42 1.14 -56.05
N ALA A 1118 95.73 0.06 -55.35
CA ALA A 1118 96.85 0.02 -54.40
C ALA A 1118 98.21 0.21 -55.09
N GLY A 1119 98.34 -0.24 -56.35
CA GLY A 1119 99.54 -0.06 -57.17
C GLY A 1119 99.85 1.41 -57.52
N LYS A 1120 98.86 2.31 -57.41
CA LYS A 1120 99.06 3.76 -57.63
C LYS A 1120 99.71 4.45 -56.43
N ILE A 1121 99.68 3.82 -55.25
CA ILE A 1121 100.30 4.35 -54.04
C ILE A 1121 101.81 4.11 -54.13
N GLU A 1122 102.55 5.16 -54.49
CA GLU A 1122 104.00 5.10 -54.73
C GLU A 1122 104.77 4.41 -53.60
N THR A 1123 104.55 4.82 -52.36
CA THR A 1123 105.24 4.25 -51.19
C THR A 1123 104.97 2.77 -50.96
N LEU A 1124 103.75 2.31 -51.25
CA LEU A 1124 103.34 0.91 -51.08
C LEU A 1124 103.89 0.04 -52.21
N ARG A 1125 103.83 0.54 -53.46
CA ARG A 1125 104.43 -0.10 -54.63
C ARG A 1125 105.93 -0.30 -54.45
N THR A 1126 106.67 0.76 -54.11
CA THR A 1126 108.12 0.67 -53.88
C THR A 1126 108.47 -0.27 -52.73
N TRP A 1127 107.70 -0.26 -51.63
CA TRP A 1127 107.89 -1.22 -50.54
C TRP A 1127 107.69 -2.67 -50.98
N LYS A 1128 106.68 -2.94 -51.81
CA LYS A 1128 106.40 -4.29 -52.31
C LYS A 1128 107.48 -4.76 -53.30
N GLU A 1129 107.97 -3.87 -54.18
CA GLU A 1129 109.09 -4.15 -55.08
C GLU A 1129 110.36 -4.52 -54.31
N GLU A 1130 110.68 -3.78 -53.26
CA GLU A 1130 111.82 -4.04 -52.39
C GLU A 1130 111.65 -5.35 -51.61
N LYS A 1131 110.46 -5.61 -51.08
CA LYS A 1131 110.12 -6.85 -50.38
C LYS A 1131 110.26 -8.07 -51.31
N ASN A 1132 109.82 -7.96 -52.56
CA ASN A 1132 109.97 -9.03 -53.55
C ASN A 1132 111.45 -9.23 -53.92
N ARG A 1133 112.25 -8.16 -54.05
CA ARG A 1133 113.69 -8.20 -54.33
C ARG A 1133 114.48 -9.00 -53.28
N LYS A 1134 114.11 -8.86 -52.00
CA LYS A 1134 114.78 -9.56 -50.88
C LYS A 1134 114.52 -11.07 -50.82
N VAL A 1135 113.52 -11.60 -51.54
CA VAL A 1135 113.10 -13.01 -51.46
C VAL A 1135 113.65 -13.86 -52.62
N THR A 1136 114.06 -13.26 -53.74
CA THR A 1136 114.57 -13.98 -54.93
C THR A 1136 115.71 -13.21 -55.59
N ALA A 1137 116.94 -13.76 -55.56
CA ALA A 1137 118.16 -13.11 -56.06
C ALA A 1137 118.29 -13.04 -57.61
N SER A 1138 117.28 -13.49 -58.37
CA SER A 1138 117.32 -13.52 -59.84
C SER A 1138 115.96 -13.22 -60.46
N ALA A 1139 115.59 -11.94 -60.58
CA ALA A 1139 114.50 -11.51 -61.46
C ALA A 1139 114.60 -10.01 -61.80
N SER A 1140 115.35 -9.70 -62.86
CA SER A 1140 115.20 -8.45 -63.61
C SER A 1140 114.05 -8.60 -64.60
N GLN A 1141 112.86 -8.06 -64.30
CA GLN A 1141 111.86 -7.72 -65.31
C GLN A 1141 110.86 -6.67 -64.78
N GLN A 1142 110.72 -5.56 -65.50
CA GLN A 1142 109.67 -4.56 -65.34
C GLN A 1142 108.31 -5.22 -65.65
N GLY A 1143 107.53 -5.48 -64.60
CA GLY A 1143 106.14 -5.94 -64.69
C GLY A 1143 105.32 -5.35 -63.56
N THR A 1144 104.01 -5.16 -63.78
CA THR A 1144 103.05 -4.58 -62.83
C THR A 1144 103.05 -5.34 -61.50
N VAL A 1145 103.33 -4.64 -60.40
CA VAL A 1145 103.39 -5.22 -59.05
C VAL A 1145 101.99 -5.53 -58.55
N ASN A 1146 101.70 -6.82 -58.35
CA ASN A 1146 100.44 -7.25 -57.76
C ASN A 1146 100.45 -7.03 -56.24
N ILE A 1147 99.51 -6.23 -55.73
CA ILE A 1147 99.35 -5.92 -54.30
C ILE A 1147 98.00 -6.46 -53.84
N ILE A 1148 98.04 -7.36 -52.85
CA ILE A 1148 96.85 -7.99 -52.25
C ILE A 1148 96.53 -7.39 -50.88
N LEU A 1149 95.36 -7.73 -50.31
CA LEU A 1149 94.92 -7.23 -48.99
C LEU A 1149 95.98 -7.41 -47.89
N LEU A 1150 96.58 -8.60 -47.83
CA LEU A 1150 97.60 -8.91 -46.83
C LEU A 1150 98.87 -8.05 -47.01
N ASP A 1151 99.21 -7.64 -48.24
CA ASP A 1151 100.34 -6.74 -48.47
C ASP A 1151 100.07 -5.34 -47.94
N VAL A 1152 98.85 -4.82 -48.12
CA VAL A 1152 98.44 -3.53 -47.58
C VAL A 1152 98.49 -3.53 -46.06
N ILE A 1153 97.93 -4.57 -45.43
CA ILE A 1153 97.90 -4.71 -43.98
C ILE A 1153 99.32 -4.84 -43.42
N HIS A 1154 100.16 -5.70 -44.00
CA HIS A 1154 101.56 -5.82 -43.58
C HIS A 1154 102.36 -4.53 -43.78
N PHE A 1155 102.10 -3.78 -44.85
CA PHE A 1155 102.75 -2.48 -45.06
C PHE A 1155 102.36 -1.51 -43.93
N LEU A 1156 101.06 -1.36 -43.67
CA LEU A 1156 100.56 -0.45 -42.64
C LEU A 1156 101.00 -0.86 -41.24
N PHE A 1157 100.95 -2.16 -40.93
CA PHE A 1157 101.44 -2.70 -39.67
C PHE A 1157 102.94 -2.47 -39.52
N GLY A 1158 103.74 -2.66 -40.56
CA GLY A 1158 105.17 -2.35 -40.54
C GLY A 1158 105.46 -0.85 -40.35
N LYS A 1159 104.58 0.05 -40.82
CA LYS A 1159 104.65 1.49 -40.51
C LYS A 1159 104.28 1.78 -39.05
N LEU A 1160 103.29 1.07 -38.50
CA LEU A 1160 102.93 1.15 -37.09
C LEU A 1160 104.07 0.63 -36.20
N GLU A 1161 104.72 -0.48 -36.57
CA GLU A 1161 105.90 -1.00 -35.90
C GLU A 1161 107.07 -0.03 -35.99
N SER A 1162 107.29 0.59 -37.16
CA SER A 1162 108.28 1.65 -37.32
C SER A 1162 107.97 2.81 -36.38
N TYR A 1163 106.71 3.26 -36.30
CA TYR A 1163 106.26 4.29 -35.38
C TYR A 1163 106.56 3.90 -33.92
N TRP A 1164 106.19 2.70 -33.48
CA TRP A 1164 106.53 2.20 -32.14
C TRP A 1164 108.04 2.22 -31.87
N ARG A 1165 108.87 1.82 -32.85
CA ARG A 1165 110.35 1.86 -32.79
C ARG A 1165 110.95 3.26 -32.75
N VAL A 1166 110.23 4.32 -33.10
CA VAL A 1166 110.75 5.71 -32.98
C VAL A 1166 110.18 6.44 -31.77
N CYS A 1167 109.01 6.02 -31.28
CA CYS A 1167 108.32 6.70 -30.19
C CYS A 1167 109.09 6.71 -28.87
N HIS A 1168 109.97 5.73 -28.61
CA HIS A 1168 110.82 5.73 -27.41
C HIS A 1168 112.04 6.67 -27.51
N TYR A 1169 112.40 7.15 -28.71
CA TYR A 1169 113.44 8.18 -28.89
C TYR A 1169 112.89 9.61 -28.71
N TYR A 1170 111.58 9.78 -28.76
CA TYR A 1170 110.94 11.07 -28.56
C TYR A 1170 110.84 11.39 -27.07
N ILE A 1171 111.69 12.29 -26.58
CA ILE A 1171 111.54 12.91 -25.27
C ILE A 1171 110.66 14.16 -25.46
N PRO A 1172 109.41 14.20 -24.94
CA PRO A 1172 108.59 15.39 -24.99
C PRO A 1172 109.31 16.54 -24.28
N SER A 1173 109.19 17.77 -24.80
CA SER A 1173 109.81 18.97 -24.21
C SER A 1173 109.41 19.22 -22.74
N HIS A 1174 108.29 18.64 -22.29
CA HIS A 1174 107.87 18.58 -20.89
C HIS A 1174 107.46 17.14 -20.53
N PRO A 1175 108.37 16.31 -20.00
CA PRO A 1175 108.03 14.95 -19.61
C PRO A 1175 107.02 14.98 -18.45
N LYS A 1176 105.85 14.39 -18.66
CA LYS A 1176 104.83 14.16 -17.63
C LYS A 1176 104.70 12.66 -17.39
N THR A 1177 104.47 12.27 -16.14
CA THR A 1177 104.15 10.88 -15.80
C THR A 1177 102.87 10.45 -16.53
N PRO A 1178 102.84 9.25 -17.15
CA PRO A 1178 101.64 8.74 -17.80
C PRO A 1178 100.49 8.68 -16.80
N SER A 1179 99.39 9.37 -17.07
CA SER A 1179 98.25 9.53 -16.14
C SER A 1179 96.97 8.88 -16.66
N ASN A 1180 97.03 8.24 -17.83
CA ASN A 1180 95.95 7.40 -18.35
C ASN A 1180 96.52 6.20 -19.13
N VAL A 1181 95.67 5.19 -19.33
CA VAL A 1181 96.03 3.94 -20.01
C VAL A 1181 96.60 4.19 -21.41
N TYR A 1182 96.08 5.17 -22.15
CA TYR A 1182 96.60 5.53 -23.47
C TYR A 1182 98.06 6.01 -23.41
N GLN A 1183 98.38 6.90 -22.47
CA GLN A 1183 99.75 7.38 -22.24
C GLN A 1183 100.67 6.27 -21.72
N MET A 1184 100.16 5.36 -20.89
CA MET A 1184 100.93 4.20 -20.40
C MET A 1184 101.27 3.23 -21.54
N LEU A 1185 100.31 2.92 -22.41
CA LEU A 1185 100.52 2.04 -23.56
C LEU A 1185 101.50 2.65 -24.57
N GLN A 1186 101.38 3.95 -24.88
CA GLN A 1186 102.34 4.65 -25.73
C GLN A 1186 103.78 4.58 -25.21
N TRP A 1187 103.96 4.55 -23.90
CA TRP A 1187 105.27 4.49 -23.25
C TRP A 1187 105.81 3.04 -23.17
N LEU A 1188 104.95 2.06 -22.91
CA LEU A 1188 105.30 0.65 -22.73
C LEU A 1188 105.51 -0.10 -24.06
N ASP A 1189 104.76 0.23 -25.12
CA ASP A 1189 104.84 -0.49 -26.40
C ASP A 1189 106.21 -0.32 -27.09
N GLY A 1190 106.87 0.83 -26.88
CA GLY A 1190 108.22 1.09 -27.40
C GLY A 1190 109.34 0.34 -26.66
N LEU A 1191 109.14 0.01 -25.37
CA LEU A 1191 110.14 -0.67 -24.52
C LEU A 1191 110.41 -2.10 -24.96
N TRP A 1192 109.40 -2.79 -25.52
CA TRP A 1192 109.55 -4.17 -26.02
C TRP A 1192 110.40 -4.26 -27.28
N LEU A 1193 110.45 -3.20 -28.09
CA LEU A 1193 111.16 -3.14 -29.37
C LEU A 1193 112.60 -2.63 -29.25
N ASN A 1194 112.93 -1.88 -28.19
CA ASN A 1194 114.28 -1.42 -27.85
C ASN A 1194 114.54 -1.59 -26.33
N PRO A 1195 114.90 -2.80 -25.87
CA PRO A 1195 115.15 -3.05 -24.46
C PRO A 1195 116.34 -2.22 -23.93
N ALA A 1196 116.16 -1.55 -22.79
CA ALA A 1196 117.16 -0.66 -22.18
C ALA A 1196 118.36 -1.38 -21.49
N LEU A 1197 118.64 -2.64 -21.84
CA LEU A 1197 119.75 -3.42 -21.28
C LEU A 1197 120.79 -3.70 -22.37
N THR A 1198 121.89 -2.95 -22.35
CA THR A 1198 123.15 -3.32 -23.03
C THR A 1198 124.04 -4.13 -22.08
N SER A 1199 124.25 -5.39 -22.48
CA SER A 1199 125.29 -6.40 -22.18
C SER A 1199 126.11 -6.36 -20.88
N VAL A 1200 126.20 -7.53 -20.24
CA VAL A 1200 127.51 -8.18 -20.00
C VAL A 1200 127.65 -9.32 -21.00
#